data_AF-A0A9J6P1S3-F1
#
_entry.id   AF-A0A9J6P1S3-F1
#
_cell.length_a   1.000
_cell.length_b   1.000
_cell.length_c   1.000
_cell.angle_alpha   90.00
_cell.angle_beta   90.00
_cell.angle_gamma   90.00
#
_symmetry.space_group_name_H-M   'P 1'
#
loop_
_entity.id
_entity.type
_entity.pdbx_description
1 polymer ?
#
loop_
_entity_poly.entity_id
_entity_poly.type
_entity_poly.pdbx_seq_one_letter_code
_entity_poly.pdbx_strand_id
1 'polypeptide(L)'
;MNYRKVACIALSLLIGSSVTSYADIPKGTVVIDNKAYDLHYINQEVNLKNIYKQYVNAVSDIYVKSNNGKWYNNSTGKEISKEFIPQVTYIDESGKVSDYSQEDGVEIELAAENVSFINANQVKIQFNKKMMEESVLNKSNYKIGEKDLSENDIVEFKEDGKTVIITLENSLEGKIIDTSIFISEKILDINNNPLNNNFTRNILVINDGEAQLDKEIHEDINIIVNNFNLNNININGDIYINADNVKVNKIISSGKIIINEGENRKTELSNSEFKKINVLSNGQESIILNSIKADTLYLNSNEAGRITAKGSTKISKTIVQSSATLDLISGSLGKVTINIHKDKGSQSLVEFKGKFKDSIIMESGARLNFLQGAECKKLDVRPFFRDSVITVEGTVKNIEVNRECILNILKKANITNEILVNCKSKINGEKGSKVNKLNISPNNNIDKINIAGEFKHIEITEDANIEFIENTVIHKLVAYKNVILNGYKTVKIKEIQADKEVDIKKEDNARNKGFNLPNIKPIQKNSSSTSTNSGGSSSSSNSGGSSSNNSGGGGNSGTVSNSKPEANSVTISGEVKVGQRITGNYQFYDKNSDNEGNSIFKWYRADDMNGTNKSKISNESGKTYILTNRDVGKYISFEVTPVATSGEKTGTAVMSNFIGPVEEVVVADTEKPVITLKGSKTINLEVGDVYEEAGATAVDNIDGNITDNIVRTITNQQGNQVDKVDTTKAGEYTISYNVSDVASNQANEVTRTVIVKEKEVPQQVSVDIQVDGYKVIITVEGENLSHFVELKIINKETGELEFADTRTSENNSVVFTKTIEKVGEFTADIKPFDKGDIIQKDFRIQGEAPDPDTEKPKISLNGKKEIELEFGDIYNEPGATAVDNKDRDITENIVVTITNQQGNEVDIVDTTSAGEFTIHYNVTDQAGNVANEVTRTVIVNEKEVPEHVGVGIEVFRYNVAITVVGENLSNSVEITIINKETGEVVLADTRTPENDRVVFTERIDKVGKYIVDIKPFDNEYTIQGEFTIQGENQGVVDIRRPIITMNGSEVVELEVGDPYVDAGATAEDDRDGDVTDNIIVTIKDQQGNEVNAVDTSSPGEFRIHYNVFDQSRNPAEEVTRTVIVNEKEVPQEDPVTIEVDGYNVKITIEGESLKHSASLIIINKETGVKEDIQEKVPVGNKVVFERRIQKKGEFTAIIKAFTNGDIIEKDFSINE
;
A
#
# COMPACT_ATOMS: atom_id res chain seq x y z
N MET A 1 -55.04 59.56 51.29
CA MET A 1 -55.10 58.19 51.82
C MET A 1 -54.53 57.29 50.73
N ASN A 2 -53.22 57.00 50.74
CA ASN A 2 -52.56 55.90 51.47
C ASN A 2 -52.60 54.60 50.62
N TYR A 3 -51.51 54.01 50.12
CA TYR A 3 -50.07 54.25 50.37
C TYR A 3 -49.20 54.21 49.07
N ARG A 4 -47.89 53.91 49.19
CA ARG A 4 -46.80 54.27 48.25
C ARG A 4 -46.25 53.12 47.35
N LYS A 5 -45.66 53.54 46.21
CA LYS A 5 -44.39 53.09 45.56
C LYS A 5 -44.28 51.76 44.73
N VAL A 6 -43.80 51.96 43.49
CA VAL A 6 -42.61 51.33 42.81
C VAL A 6 -42.68 49.91 42.21
N ALA A 7 -42.45 49.88 40.88
CA ALA A 7 -41.65 48.99 40.00
C ALA A 7 -41.54 47.46 40.18
N CYS A 8 -41.20 46.81 39.06
CA CYS A 8 -40.85 45.40 38.92
C CYS A 8 -39.46 45.06 39.50
N ILE A 9 -39.24 43.80 39.94
CA ILE A 9 -38.05 42.93 39.80
C ILE A 9 -38.23 41.66 40.70
N ALA A 10 -37.41 40.63 40.49
CA ALA A 10 -37.57 39.23 40.92
C ALA A 10 -37.08 38.87 42.36
N LEU A 11 -37.00 37.54 42.64
CA LEU A 11 -36.42 36.83 43.80
C LEU A 11 -37.22 36.89 45.14
N SER A 12 -37.20 35.89 46.05
CA SER A 12 -36.78 34.45 46.01
C SER A 12 -37.12 33.72 47.35
N LEU A 13 -36.68 32.44 47.48
CA LEU A 13 -36.52 31.61 48.72
C LEU A 13 -37.80 31.03 49.36
N LEU A 14 -37.84 29.86 50.04
CA LEU A 14 -37.10 28.55 50.06
C LEU A 14 -37.97 27.63 51.00
N ILE A 15 -37.92 26.30 51.20
CA ILE A 15 -37.07 25.09 50.99
C ILE A 15 -38.06 23.92 50.70
N GLY A 16 -37.80 22.77 50.06
CA GLY A 16 -36.62 22.08 49.50
C GLY A 16 -37.11 20.79 48.78
N SER A 17 -36.40 19.65 48.70
CA SER A 17 -35.07 19.25 49.20
C SER A 17 -34.20 18.71 48.07
N SER A 18 -32.88 18.74 48.24
CA SER A 18 -31.85 18.40 47.25
C SER A 18 -31.74 16.93 46.88
N VAL A 19 -31.44 16.66 45.61
CA VAL A 19 -30.37 15.70 45.23
C VAL A 19 -29.42 16.44 44.30
N THR A 20 -28.15 16.54 44.70
CA THR A 20 -27.08 17.17 43.89
C THR A 20 -26.42 16.09 43.03
N SER A 21 -26.42 16.26 41.71
CA SER A 21 -25.54 15.48 40.84
C SER A 21 -24.09 15.86 41.15
N TYR A 22 -23.33 14.90 41.67
CA TYR A 22 -21.94 15.12 42.08
C TYR A 22 -21.06 15.45 40.86
N ALA A 23 -20.15 16.42 41.04
CA ALA A 23 -19.15 16.76 40.05
C ALA A 23 -17.84 16.00 40.30
N ASP A 24 -17.07 15.81 39.22
CA ASP A 24 -15.63 15.51 39.23
C ASP A 24 -15.14 14.26 39.97
N ILE A 25 -15.81 13.15 39.64
CA ILE A 25 -15.19 11.81 39.58
C ILE A 25 -13.89 11.86 38.73
N PRO A 26 -12.80 11.14 39.09
CA PRO A 26 -11.55 11.13 38.34
C PRO A 26 -11.67 10.70 36.88
N LYS A 27 -10.72 11.15 36.05
CA LYS A 27 -10.55 10.67 34.68
C LYS A 27 -9.98 9.24 34.71
N GLY A 28 -10.37 8.39 33.77
CA GLY A 28 -10.05 6.96 33.83
C GLY A 28 -10.92 6.24 34.87
N THR A 29 -12.23 6.51 34.88
CA THR A 29 -13.18 5.86 35.79
C THR A 29 -14.27 5.13 35.02
N VAL A 30 -14.61 3.91 35.46
CA VAL A 30 -15.72 3.10 34.94
C VAL A 30 -16.85 3.06 35.96
N VAL A 31 -18.04 3.49 35.55
CA VAL A 31 -19.29 3.41 36.32
C VAL A 31 -20.08 2.17 35.88
N ILE A 32 -20.53 1.38 36.85
CA ILE A 32 -21.44 0.24 36.66
C ILE A 32 -22.53 0.35 37.73
N ASP A 33 -23.77 0.60 37.31
CA ASP A 33 -24.90 0.89 38.22
C ASP A 33 -24.53 2.00 39.23
N ASN A 34 -24.65 1.76 40.54
CA ASN A 34 -24.40 2.77 41.58
C ASN A 34 -22.97 2.80 42.14
N LYS A 35 -21.98 2.30 41.39
CA LYS A 35 -20.56 2.32 41.78
C LYS A 35 -19.67 2.83 40.64
N ALA A 36 -18.59 3.49 41.04
CA ALA A 36 -17.51 3.93 40.18
C ALA A 36 -16.20 3.26 40.61
N TYR A 37 -15.43 2.77 39.64
CA TYR A 37 -14.16 2.09 39.86
C TYR A 37 -13.06 2.76 39.03
N ASP A 38 -11.89 2.93 39.61
CA ASP A 38 -10.71 3.30 38.85
C ASP A 38 -10.41 2.30 37.71
N LEU A 39 -9.98 2.80 36.55
CA LEU A 39 -9.71 1.99 35.36
C LEU A 39 -8.54 1.01 35.58
N HIS A 40 -7.54 1.36 36.41
CA HIS A 40 -6.49 0.42 36.80
C HIS A 40 -7.03 -0.64 37.78
N TYR A 41 -7.85 -0.25 38.75
CA TYR A 41 -8.45 -1.18 39.70
C TYR A 41 -9.33 -2.24 39.03
N ILE A 42 -10.20 -1.83 38.09
CA ILE A 42 -11.14 -2.74 37.41
C ILE A 42 -10.44 -3.66 36.41
N ASN A 43 -9.36 -3.21 35.76
CA ASN A 43 -8.62 -4.01 34.77
C ASN A 43 -7.72 -5.09 35.39
N GLN A 44 -7.48 -5.07 36.71
CA GLN A 44 -6.82 -6.18 37.40
C GLN A 44 -7.71 -7.43 37.34
N GLU A 45 -7.18 -8.52 36.76
CA GLU A 45 -7.94 -9.73 36.38
C GLU A 45 -8.78 -10.33 37.52
N VAL A 46 -8.27 -10.29 38.75
CA VAL A 46 -8.97 -10.79 39.96
C VAL A 46 -10.16 -9.91 40.33
N ASN A 47 -10.03 -8.59 40.20
CA ASN A 47 -11.10 -7.63 40.48
C ASN A 47 -12.17 -7.70 39.38
N LEU A 48 -11.75 -7.72 38.12
CA LEU A 48 -12.63 -7.89 36.97
C LEU A 48 -13.52 -9.13 37.10
N LYS A 49 -12.93 -10.28 37.46
CA LYS A 49 -13.67 -11.55 37.67
C LYS A 49 -14.65 -11.50 38.84
N ASN A 50 -14.37 -10.73 39.89
CA ASN A 50 -15.27 -10.55 41.03
C ASN A 50 -16.41 -9.57 40.72
N ILE A 51 -16.11 -8.45 40.05
CA ILE A 51 -17.09 -7.47 39.58
C ILE A 51 -18.03 -8.12 38.56
N TYR A 52 -17.48 -8.79 37.54
CA TYR A 52 -18.29 -9.50 36.54
C TYR A 52 -19.26 -10.50 37.17
N LYS A 53 -18.80 -11.32 38.13
CA LYS A 53 -19.64 -12.23 38.94
C LYS A 53 -20.78 -11.55 39.70
N GLN A 54 -20.63 -10.28 40.06
CA GLN A 54 -21.64 -9.51 40.80
C GLN A 54 -22.74 -8.95 39.87
N TYR A 55 -22.48 -8.79 38.56
CA TYR A 55 -23.39 -8.13 37.61
C TYR A 55 -23.87 -8.99 36.42
N VAL A 56 -23.46 -10.28 36.32
CA VAL A 56 -23.72 -11.23 35.19
C VAL A 56 -25.13 -11.17 34.55
N ASN A 57 -26.18 -10.86 35.31
CA ASN A 57 -27.58 -10.92 34.86
C ASN A 57 -28.30 -9.55 34.85
N ALA A 58 -27.57 -8.43 34.91
CA ALA A 58 -28.14 -7.08 34.88
C ALA A 58 -27.90 -6.38 33.54
N VAL A 59 -28.95 -5.81 32.95
CA VAL A 59 -28.85 -4.91 31.78
C VAL A 59 -28.58 -3.47 32.28
N SER A 60 -27.52 -3.32 33.08
CA SER A 60 -27.06 -2.04 33.60
C SER A 60 -26.10 -1.41 32.60
N ASP A 61 -26.40 -0.19 32.14
CA ASP A 61 -25.48 0.61 31.35
C ASP A 61 -24.11 0.74 32.06
N ILE A 62 -23.05 0.76 31.26
CA ILE A 62 -21.68 1.00 31.71
C ILE A 62 -21.24 2.35 31.13
N TYR A 63 -20.82 3.27 31.98
CA TYR A 63 -20.37 4.60 31.56
C TYR A 63 -18.89 4.79 31.89
N VAL A 64 -18.11 5.39 30.99
CA VAL A 64 -16.66 5.59 31.16
C VAL A 64 -16.33 7.08 31.08
N LYS A 65 -15.62 7.62 32.07
CA LYS A 65 -15.02 8.97 32.01
C LYS A 65 -13.59 8.86 31.48
N SER A 66 -13.34 9.32 30.27
CA SER A 66 -12.04 9.15 29.60
C SER A 66 -10.99 10.16 30.07
N ASN A 67 -9.74 10.01 29.59
CA ASN A 67 -8.62 10.89 29.95
C ASN A 67 -8.74 12.34 29.40
N ASN A 68 -9.72 12.63 28.53
CA ASN A 68 -10.10 14.00 28.20
C ASN A 68 -11.09 14.61 29.22
N GLY A 69 -11.79 13.80 30.02
CA GLY A 69 -12.75 14.20 31.05
C GLY A 69 -14.24 14.07 30.66
N LYS A 70 -14.55 13.71 29.41
CA LYS A 70 -15.91 13.46 28.91
C LYS A 70 -16.40 12.06 29.29
N TRP A 71 -17.73 11.90 29.34
CA TRP A 71 -18.41 10.64 29.63
C TRP A 71 -18.93 9.98 28.37
N TYR A 72 -18.82 8.66 28.28
CA TYR A 72 -19.27 7.84 27.16
C TYR A 72 -20.08 6.64 27.65
N ASN A 73 -21.15 6.24 26.95
CA ASN A 73 -21.78 4.94 27.19
C ASN A 73 -20.98 3.85 26.44
N ASN A 74 -20.47 2.88 27.19
CA ASN A 74 -19.59 1.82 26.69
C ASN A 74 -20.27 0.88 25.67
N SER A 75 -21.61 0.78 25.66
CA SER A 75 -22.34 -0.07 24.70
C SER A 75 -22.70 0.64 23.39
N THR A 76 -22.51 1.96 23.30
CA THR A 76 -22.83 2.75 22.08
C THR A 76 -21.68 3.65 21.61
N GLY A 77 -20.59 3.75 22.37
CA GLY A 77 -19.44 4.61 22.08
C GLY A 77 -19.73 6.12 22.15
N LYS A 78 -20.99 6.52 22.34
CA LYS A 78 -21.43 7.91 22.21
C LYS A 78 -21.18 8.71 23.48
N GLU A 79 -20.73 9.95 23.31
CA GLU A 79 -20.58 10.92 24.40
C GLU A 79 -21.95 11.27 25.00
N ILE A 80 -22.02 11.37 26.33
CA ILE A 80 -23.23 11.65 27.10
C ILE A 80 -23.00 12.78 28.12
N SER A 81 -24.06 13.53 28.45
CA SER A 81 -23.99 14.52 29.53
C SER A 81 -23.75 13.83 30.88
N LYS A 82 -22.96 14.48 31.74
CA LYS A 82 -22.73 14.08 33.15
C LYS A 82 -24.02 13.91 33.95
N GLU A 83 -25.12 14.52 33.50
CA GLU A 83 -26.44 14.47 34.13
C GLU A 83 -27.13 13.10 34.00
N PHE A 84 -26.67 12.24 33.09
CA PHE A 84 -27.14 10.85 32.96
C PHE A 84 -26.37 9.86 33.84
N ILE A 85 -25.29 10.29 34.49
CA ILE A 85 -24.50 9.44 35.38
C ILE A 85 -25.23 9.35 36.74
N PRO A 86 -25.51 8.14 37.26
CA PRO A 86 -26.16 7.98 38.56
C PRO A 86 -25.28 8.49 39.71
N GLN A 87 -25.86 8.69 40.89
CA GLN A 87 -25.06 8.92 42.09
C GLN A 87 -24.32 7.62 42.45
N VAL A 88 -22.99 7.70 42.51
CA VAL A 88 -22.09 6.55 42.63
C VAL A 88 -21.13 6.70 43.80
N THR A 89 -20.78 5.58 44.43
CA THR A 89 -19.64 5.50 45.36
C THR A 89 -18.38 5.15 44.59
N TYR A 90 -17.32 5.97 44.69
CA TYR A 90 -16.04 5.73 44.02
C TYR A 90 -15.12 4.80 44.83
N ILE A 91 -14.35 3.99 44.10
CA ILE A 91 -13.37 3.03 44.59
C ILE A 91 -12.05 3.29 43.86
N ASP A 92 -11.02 3.66 44.63
CA ASP A 92 -9.69 4.01 44.11
C ASP A 92 -8.85 2.79 43.68
N GLU A 93 -7.66 3.05 43.11
CA GLU A 93 -6.68 2.04 42.68
C GLU A 93 -6.31 1.00 43.77
N SER A 94 -6.50 1.34 45.06
CA SER A 94 -6.21 0.47 46.20
C SER A 94 -7.43 -0.33 46.70
N GLY A 95 -8.61 -0.10 46.11
CA GLY A 95 -9.88 -0.70 46.54
C GLY A 95 -10.57 0.03 47.70
N LYS A 96 -10.18 1.27 48.00
CA LYS A 96 -10.69 2.06 49.12
C LYS A 96 -11.74 3.07 48.66
N VAL A 97 -12.67 3.40 49.56
CA VAL A 97 -13.88 4.20 49.30
C VAL A 97 -13.73 5.63 49.83
N SER A 98 -14.15 6.62 49.05
CA SER A 98 -14.17 8.04 49.43
C SER A 98 -15.24 8.86 48.69
N ASP A 99 -15.75 9.91 49.35
CA ASP A 99 -16.58 10.97 48.75
C ASP A 99 -15.70 12.23 48.50
N TYR A 100 -15.90 12.94 47.39
CA TYR A 100 -14.96 13.95 46.87
C TYR A 100 -15.47 15.41 46.88
N SER A 101 -14.54 16.37 47.02
CA SER A 101 -14.79 17.83 46.92
C SER A 101 -13.49 18.63 46.67
N GLN A 102 -13.58 19.72 45.90
CA GLN A 102 -12.65 20.88 45.65
C GLN A 102 -11.25 20.87 46.33
N GLU A 103 -10.14 21.22 45.65
CA GLU A 103 -9.78 22.60 45.24
C GLU A 103 -8.59 22.67 44.23
N ASP A 104 -8.36 23.85 43.63
CA ASP A 104 -7.18 24.41 42.93
C ASP A 104 -6.25 23.63 41.95
N GLY A 105 -6.07 24.22 40.75
CA GLY A 105 -4.79 24.87 40.40
C GLY A 105 -3.82 24.19 39.42
N VAL A 106 -3.95 24.44 38.10
CA VAL A 106 -2.86 24.32 37.10
C VAL A 106 -3.00 25.43 36.04
N GLU A 107 -1.88 26.04 35.61
CA GLU A 107 -1.84 27.03 34.53
C GLU A 107 -2.10 26.40 33.14
N ILE A 108 -2.57 27.20 32.19
CA ILE A 108 -2.66 26.79 30.77
C ILE A 108 -1.59 27.54 29.99
N GLU A 109 -0.51 26.85 29.61
CA GLU A 109 0.36 27.34 28.56
C GLU A 109 -0.40 27.42 27.23
N LEU A 110 -0.35 28.61 26.63
CA LEU A 110 -0.92 28.98 25.35
C LEU A 110 0.22 29.36 24.41
N ALA A 111 0.62 28.45 23.55
CA ALA A 111 1.56 28.75 22.48
C ALA A 111 0.82 29.48 21.35
N ALA A 112 1.42 30.55 20.84
CA ALA A 112 0.99 31.17 19.60
C ALA A 112 1.27 30.20 18.45
N GLU A 113 0.23 29.80 17.76
CA GLU A 113 0.26 28.96 16.55
C GLU A 113 0.74 29.79 15.34
N ASN A 114 0.32 31.07 15.26
CA ASN A 114 0.73 32.00 14.22
C ASN A 114 0.69 33.45 14.72
N VAL A 115 1.59 34.30 14.19
CA VAL A 115 1.62 35.75 14.41
C VAL A 115 1.78 36.46 13.07
N SER A 116 0.94 37.46 12.78
CA SER A 116 1.03 38.24 11.54
C SER A 116 0.64 39.71 11.72
N PHE A 117 1.31 40.60 10.99
CA PHE A 117 1.02 42.03 11.02
C PHE A 117 -0.20 42.35 10.13
N ILE A 118 -1.15 43.12 10.67
CA ILE A 118 -2.35 43.57 9.92
C ILE A 118 -2.07 44.93 9.27
N ASN A 119 -1.37 45.81 10.00
CA ASN A 119 -0.84 47.09 9.54
C ASN A 119 0.22 47.59 10.55
N ALA A 120 0.76 48.80 10.34
CA ALA A 120 1.88 49.37 11.11
C ALA A 120 1.67 49.47 12.64
N ASN A 121 0.43 49.35 13.13
CA ASN A 121 0.07 49.44 14.56
C ASN A 121 -0.78 48.24 15.05
N GLN A 122 -1.02 47.20 14.24
CA GLN A 122 -1.90 46.08 14.58
C GLN A 122 -1.29 44.72 14.27
N VAL A 123 -1.41 43.79 15.22
CA VAL A 123 -0.90 42.41 15.12
C VAL A 123 -2.05 41.41 15.35
N LYS A 124 -2.17 40.42 14.48
CA LYS A 124 -3.00 39.22 14.67
C LYS A 124 -2.15 38.15 15.35
N ILE A 125 -2.61 37.61 16.47
CA ILE A 125 -2.04 36.43 17.12
C ILE A 125 -3.12 35.33 17.11
N GLN A 126 -2.73 34.12 16.75
CA GLN A 126 -3.60 32.95 16.76
C GLN A 126 -3.02 31.92 17.73
N PHE A 127 -3.84 31.40 18.64
CA PHE A 127 -3.42 30.43 19.65
C PHE A 127 -3.84 29.00 19.32
N ASN A 128 -3.01 28.04 19.73
CA ASN A 128 -3.25 26.61 19.50
C ASN A 128 -4.52 26.04 20.17
N LYS A 129 -5.20 26.81 21.03
CA LYS A 129 -6.41 26.43 21.78
C LYS A 129 -7.45 27.57 21.73
N LYS A 130 -8.74 27.21 21.80
CA LYS A 130 -9.86 28.16 21.78
C LYS A 130 -9.96 28.91 23.12
N MET A 131 -9.80 30.23 23.11
CA MET A 131 -10.20 31.08 24.25
C MET A 131 -11.73 31.22 24.27
N MET A 132 -12.29 31.62 25.42
CA MET A 132 -13.72 31.95 25.55
C MET A 132 -13.88 33.48 25.61
N GLU A 133 -14.87 34.04 24.91
CA GLU A 133 -15.08 35.51 24.87
C GLU A 133 -15.34 36.11 26.25
N GLU A 134 -16.00 35.38 27.15
CA GLU A 134 -16.25 35.80 28.53
C GLU A 134 -15.04 35.60 29.48
N SER A 135 -13.85 35.24 28.98
CA SER A 135 -12.66 35.13 29.83
C SER A 135 -12.15 36.52 30.23
N VAL A 136 -12.54 36.97 31.43
CA VAL A 136 -12.13 38.24 32.04
C VAL A 136 -10.64 38.18 32.43
N LEU A 137 -9.78 38.25 31.42
CA LEU A 137 -8.34 38.13 31.55
C LEU A 137 -7.70 39.50 31.81
N ASN A 138 -6.83 39.53 32.82
CA ASN A 138 -6.09 40.71 33.20
C ASN A 138 -5.08 41.06 32.09
N LYS A 139 -5.10 42.30 31.57
CA LYS A 139 -4.29 42.72 30.41
C LYS A 139 -2.79 42.50 30.61
N SER A 140 -2.31 42.54 31.86
CA SER A 140 -0.92 42.26 32.25
C SER A 140 -0.41 40.86 31.91
N ASN A 141 -1.29 39.92 31.58
CA ASN A 141 -0.90 38.53 31.26
C ASN A 141 -0.45 38.35 29.80
N TYR A 142 -0.53 39.41 28.98
CA TYR A 142 -0.12 39.40 27.58
C TYR A 142 1.08 40.32 27.36
N LYS A 143 2.07 39.81 26.63
CA LYS A 143 3.32 40.50 26.29
C LYS A 143 3.57 40.51 24.79
N ILE A 144 4.28 41.52 24.32
CA ILE A 144 4.87 41.57 22.97
C ILE A 144 6.36 41.90 23.14
N GLY A 145 7.23 40.92 22.86
CA GLY A 145 8.58 40.91 23.43
C GLY A 145 8.53 40.85 24.96
N GLU A 146 9.45 41.52 25.64
CA GLU A 146 9.50 41.54 27.11
C GLU A 146 8.41 42.41 27.77
N LYS A 147 7.65 43.21 27.01
CA LYS A 147 6.80 44.27 27.56
C LYS A 147 5.31 43.85 27.65
N ASP A 148 4.73 44.05 28.84
CA ASP A 148 3.29 43.91 29.11
C ASP A 148 2.45 44.92 28.30
N LEU A 149 1.25 44.50 27.88
CA LEU A 149 0.23 45.40 27.31
C LEU A 149 -0.30 46.38 28.39
N SER A 150 -0.58 47.61 27.98
CA SER A 150 -1.10 48.65 28.89
C SER A 150 -2.62 48.57 29.07
N GLU A 151 -3.15 49.30 30.04
CA GLU A 151 -4.60 49.42 30.24
C GLU A 151 -5.33 50.07 29.06
N ASN A 152 -4.62 50.87 28.24
CA ASN A 152 -5.16 51.55 27.06
C ASN A 152 -5.18 50.70 25.78
N ASP A 153 -4.25 49.74 25.62
CA ASP A 153 -4.13 48.95 24.38
C ASP A 153 -5.41 48.14 24.14
N ILE A 154 -5.91 48.13 22.90
CA ILE A 154 -7.20 47.50 22.55
C ILE A 154 -6.96 46.08 22.06
N VAL A 155 -7.65 45.13 22.67
CA VAL A 155 -7.57 43.69 22.38
C VAL A 155 -8.96 43.23 21.93
N GLU A 156 -9.06 42.80 20.68
CA GLU A 156 -10.30 42.33 20.06
C GLU A 156 -10.19 40.83 19.75
N PHE A 157 -11.14 40.05 20.25
CA PHE A 157 -11.28 38.63 19.90
C PHE A 157 -12.11 38.51 18.63
N LYS A 158 -11.84 37.48 17.82
CA LYS A 158 -12.75 37.07 16.73
C LYS A 158 -13.68 35.95 17.18
N GLU A 159 -14.71 35.74 16.37
CA GLU A 159 -15.82 34.78 16.52
C GLU A 159 -15.39 33.32 16.80
N ASP A 160 -14.13 32.98 16.48
CA ASP A 160 -13.52 31.68 16.77
C ASP A 160 -12.85 31.57 18.15
N GLY A 161 -12.67 32.67 18.90
CA GLY A 161 -11.94 32.71 20.17
C GLY A 161 -10.45 32.26 20.14
N LYS A 162 -9.92 31.79 19.01
CA LYS A 162 -8.49 31.44 18.86
C LYS A 162 -7.67 32.64 18.39
N THR A 163 -8.29 33.52 17.61
CA THR A 163 -7.68 34.70 17.02
C THR A 163 -7.89 35.93 17.89
N VAL A 164 -6.78 36.58 18.25
CA VAL A 164 -6.73 37.86 18.97
C VAL A 164 -6.09 38.91 18.07
N ILE A 165 -6.71 40.07 17.95
CA ILE A 165 -6.15 41.26 17.31
C ILE A 165 -5.76 42.25 18.40
N ILE A 166 -4.49 42.65 18.41
CA ILE A 166 -3.95 43.63 19.35
C ILE A 166 -3.66 44.92 18.59
N THR A 167 -4.28 46.02 19.01
CA THR A 167 -4.06 47.37 18.48
C THR A 167 -3.21 48.16 19.47
N LEU A 168 -2.05 48.63 18.98
CA LEU A 168 -1.03 49.29 19.79
C LEU A 168 -1.08 50.81 19.60
N GLU A 169 -0.94 51.55 20.71
CA GLU A 169 -0.96 53.03 20.72
C GLU A 169 0.15 53.69 19.86
N ASN A 170 1.17 52.94 19.42
CA ASN A 170 2.37 53.48 18.76
C ASN A 170 2.84 52.58 17.60
N SER A 171 3.48 53.19 16.59
CA SER A 171 4.06 52.49 15.44
C SER A 171 5.08 51.42 15.86
N LEU A 172 5.06 50.30 15.15
CA LEU A 172 5.99 49.18 15.28
C LEU A 172 7.32 49.40 14.53
N GLU A 173 7.43 50.44 13.72
CA GLU A 173 8.60 50.73 12.88
C GLU A 173 9.89 50.86 13.73
N GLY A 174 10.79 49.88 13.59
CA GLY A 174 12.05 49.81 14.33
C GLY A 174 12.02 49.10 15.69
N LYS A 175 10.90 48.43 16.06
CA LYS A 175 10.86 47.53 17.24
C LYS A 175 10.89 46.07 16.83
N ILE A 176 11.82 45.32 17.40
CA ILE A 176 11.86 43.86 17.30
C ILE A 176 10.75 43.31 18.21
N ILE A 177 9.87 42.47 17.65
CA ILE A 177 9.03 41.59 18.45
C ILE A 177 9.86 40.34 18.71
N ASP A 178 10.21 40.11 19.97
CA ASP A 178 10.94 38.91 20.39
C ASP A 178 9.94 37.83 20.79
N THR A 179 9.97 36.70 20.08
CA THR A 179 9.17 35.51 20.37
C THR A 179 10.00 34.26 20.13
N SER A 180 10.56 33.71 21.20
CA SER A 180 11.37 32.49 21.15
C SER A 180 10.49 31.24 20.97
N ILE A 181 10.12 30.94 19.72
CA ILE A 181 9.64 29.60 19.32
C ILE A 181 10.58 29.10 18.22
N PHE A 182 11.30 28.02 18.49
CA PHE A 182 12.36 27.51 17.61
C PHE A 182 11.79 26.63 16.49
N ILE A 183 11.93 27.09 15.24
CA ILE A 183 12.10 26.23 14.05
C ILE A 183 13.32 26.78 13.28
N SER A 184 14.02 25.89 12.56
CA SER A 184 15.41 26.03 12.09
C SER A 184 15.84 27.36 11.44
N GLU A 185 17.13 27.68 11.55
CA GLU A 185 17.74 28.89 11.00
C GLU A 185 17.86 28.88 9.46
N LYS A 186 17.35 29.95 8.81
CA LYS A 186 17.77 30.50 7.48
C LYS A 186 17.69 29.52 6.28
N ILE A 187 17.03 29.85 5.17
CA ILE A 187 17.05 31.15 4.46
C ILE A 187 15.61 31.68 4.21
N LEU A 188 15.51 33.00 4.00
CA LEU A 188 14.27 33.73 3.73
C LEU A 188 13.51 33.27 2.47
N ASP A 189 12.18 33.24 2.58
CA ASP A 189 11.30 33.68 1.48
C ASP A 189 11.61 35.16 1.19
N ILE A 190 11.90 35.49 -0.08
CA ILE A 190 12.29 36.83 -0.51
C ILE A 190 11.08 37.67 -0.94
N ASN A 191 9.94 37.06 -1.33
CA ASN A 191 8.83 37.76 -1.99
C ASN A 191 7.40 37.33 -1.56
N ASN A 192 7.25 36.80 -0.35
CA ASN A 192 6.09 36.98 0.53
C ASN A 192 4.71 36.77 -0.14
N ASN A 193 4.48 35.54 -0.62
CA ASN A 193 3.21 35.12 -1.22
C ASN A 193 2.80 33.74 -0.65
N PRO A 194 1.59 33.59 -0.11
CA PRO A 194 1.18 32.34 0.52
C PRO A 194 0.89 31.26 -0.52
N LEU A 195 1.47 30.08 -0.34
CA LEU A 195 0.97 28.87 -1.00
C LEU A 195 0.57 27.80 0.01
N ASN A 196 -0.57 27.20 -0.30
CA ASN A 196 -1.12 26.02 0.32
C ASN A 196 -0.41 24.78 -0.26
N ASN A 197 0.18 23.93 0.59
CA ASN A 197 0.35 22.49 0.40
C ASN A 197 1.14 21.87 1.57
N ASN A 198 0.71 20.69 2.03
CA ASN A 198 1.47 19.91 3.02
C ASN A 198 2.73 19.33 2.37
N PHE A 199 3.88 19.55 3.01
CA PHE A 199 5.14 18.87 2.69
C PHE A 199 5.81 18.39 3.97
N THR A 200 6.32 17.16 3.97
CA THR A 200 6.95 16.50 5.13
C THR A 200 8.47 16.65 5.18
N ARG A 201 9.04 17.53 4.35
CA ARG A 201 10.47 17.85 4.30
C ARG A 201 10.67 19.36 4.15
N ASN A 202 11.88 19.83 4.45
CA ASN A 202 12.30 21.19 4.10
C ASN A 202 12.20 21.39 2.58
N ILE A 203 11.34 22.32 2.16
CA ILE A 203 11.13 22.65 0.74
C ILE A 203 11.47 24.11 0.49
N LEU A 204 12.41 24.34 -0.42
CA LEU A 204 12.72 25.67 -0.95
C LEU A 204 11.66 26.08 -1.98
N VAL A 205 10.72 26.94 -1.58
CA VAL A 205 9.70 27.51 -2.47
C VAL A 205 10.27 28.71 -3.23
N ILE A 206 10.31 28.61 -4.57
CA ILE A 206 10.83 29.68 -5.44
C ILE A 206 9.65 30.45 -6.03
N ASN A 207 9.36 31.59 -5.42
CA ASN A 207 8.31 32.54 -5.81
C ASN A 207 8.84 33.78 -6.57
N ASP A 208 10.15 34.00 -6.60
CA ASP A 208 10.81 35.13 -7.25
C ASP A 208 11.51 34.73 -8.56
N GLY A 209 11.22 35.46 -9.63
CA GLY A 209 11.81 35.26 -10.96
C GLY A 209 13.28 35.65 -11.07
N GLU A 210 13.80 36.49 -10.17
CA GLU A 210 15.20 36.93 -10.13
C GLU A 210 16.03 36.18 -9.07
N ALA A 211 15.43 35.24 -8.34
CA ALA A 211 16.06 34.49 -7.24
C ALA A 211 17.44 33.92 -7.62
N GLN A 212 18.47 34.32 -6.88
CA GLN A 212 19.80 33.73 -6.96
C GLN A 212 19.90 32.57 -5.96
N LEU A 213 20.31 31.41 -6.46
CA LEU A 213 20.34 30.16 -5.71
C LEU A 213 21.78 29.68 -5.55
N ASP A 214 22.07 29.02 -4.44
CA ASP A 214 23.37 28.41 -4.20
C ASP A 214 23.63 27.23 -5.14
N LYS A 215 24.92 26.92 -5.34
CA LYS A 215 25.38 25.89 -6.29
C LYS A 215 25.07 24.45 -5.84
N GLU A 216 24.71 24.30 -4.58
CA GLU A 216 24.36 23.03 -3.97
C GLU A 216 23.21 23.28 -2.99
N ILE A 217 22.16 22.47 -3.11
CA ILE A 217 20.92 22.54 -2.34
C ILE A 217 20.69 21.13 -1.79
N HIS A 218 20.28 21.01 -0.52
CA HIS A 218 20.07 19.73 0.16
C HIS A 218 18.60 19.43 0.46
N GLU A 219 17.74 20.39 0.12
CA GLU A 219 16.30 20.45 0.29
C GLU A 219 15.58 20.01 -1.00
N ASP A 220 14.29 19.69 -0.88
CA ASP A 220 13.40 19.60 -2.04
C ASP A 220 13.12 21.02 -2.57
N ILE A 221 12.83 21.19 -3.87
CA ILE A 221 12.57 22.51 -4.48
C ILE A 221 11.19 22.57 -5.11
N ASN A 222 10.40 23.60 -4.79
CA ASN A 222 9.11 23.86 -5.42
C ASN A 222 9.13 25.17 -6.22
N ILE A 223 9.20 25.07 -7.55
CA ILE A 223 9.20 26.21 -8.47
C ILE A 223 7.75 26.59 -8.79
N ILE A 224 7.33 27.75 -8.30
CA ILE A 224 5.95 28.26 -8.44
C ILE A 224 5.88 29.55 -9.28
N VAL A 225 7.04 30.11 -9.64
CA VAL A 225 7.15 31.34 -10.43
C VAL A 225 7.36 31.06 -11.93
N ASN A 226 6.53 31.72 -12.74
CA ASN A 226 6.55 31.56 -14.19
C ASN A 226 7.81 32.17 -14.83
N ASN A 227 8.30 31.54 -15.90
CA ASN A 227 9.49 31.92 -16.70
C ASN A 227 10.85 31.70 -16.01
N PHE A 228 10.91 30.97 -14.88
CA PHE A 228 12.14 30.72 -14.13
C PHE A 228 13.21 29.95 -14.91
N ASN A 229 14.49 30.13 -14.57
CA ASN A 229 15.62 29.48 -15.25
C ASN A 229 16.64 28.92 -14.24
N LEU A 230 16.39 27.70 -13.74
CA LEU A 230 17.26 26.97 -12.81
C LEU A 230 18.54 26.48 -13.54
N ASN A 231 19.74 26.89 -13.09
CA ASN A 231 20.99 26.70 -13.84
C ASN A 231 22.23 26.37 -12.98
N ASN A 232 22.96 25.29 -13.33
CA ASN A 232 24.27 24.90 -12.75
C ASN A 232 24.28 24.59 -11.23
N ILE A 233 23.31 23.82 -10.73
CA ILE A 233 23.13 23.51 -9.30
C ILE A 233 23.06 21.99 -9.08
N ASN A 234 23.66 21.50 -8.00
CA ASN A 234 23.49 20.14 -7.49
C ASN A 234 22.34 20.12 -6.46
N ILE A 235 21.39 19.20 -6.56
CA ILE A 235 20.19 19.17 -5.70
C ILE A 235 20.03 17.79 -5.09
N ASN A 236 20.21 17.66 -3.78
CA ASN A 236 20.13 16.37 -3.08
C ASN A 236 18.70 16.03 -2.62
N GLY A 237 17.72 16.41 -3.42
CA GLY A 237 16.28 16.30 -3.17
C GLY A 237 15.48 16.30 -4.48
N ASP A 238 14.16 16.28 -4.34
CA ASP A 238 13.19 16.28 -5.42
C ASP A 238 12.90 17.70 -5.96
N ILE A 239 12.44 17.78 -7.21
CA ILE A 239 12.13 19.05 -7.88
C ILE A 239 10.68 19.04 -8.36
N TYR A 240 9.87 19.95 -7.83
CA TYR A 240 8.48 20.17 -8.21
C TYR A 240 8.40 21.42 -9.09
N ILE A 241 7.86 21.29 -10.30
CA ILE A 241 7.57 22.41 -11.21
C ILE A 241 6.06 22.58 -11.27
N ASN A 242 5.56 23.62 -10.58
CA ASN A 242 4.16 24.03 -10.53
C ASN A 242 3.96 25.37 -11.26
N ALA A 243 4.71 25.60 -12.35
CA ALA A 243 4.80 26.90 -13.04
C ALA A 243 5.05 26.75 -14.55
N ASP A 244 4.74 27.81 -15.30
CA ASP A 244 4.89 27.90 -16.76
C ASP A 244 6.28 28.39 -17.22
N ASN A 245 6.70 27.97 -18.41
CA ASN A 245 7.93 28.42 -19.10
C ASN A 245 9.24 28.22 -18.30
N VAL A 246 9.26 27.27 -17.37
CA VAL A 246 10.43 26.95 -16.53
C VAL A 246 11.50 26.23 -17.36
N LYS A 247 12.76 26.62 -17.16
CA LYS A 247 13.92 25.93 -17.77
C LYS A 247 14.85 25.42 -16.69
N VAL A 248 15.31 24.19 -16.86
CA VAL A 248 16.21 23.50 -15.94
C VAL A 248 17.43 23.06 -16.73
N ASN A 249 18.62 23.56 -16.37
CA ASN A 249 19.81 23.36 -17.20
C ASN A 249 21.08 23.07 -16.39
N LYS A 250 21.78 21.99 -16.74
CA LYS A 250 22.97 21.48 -16.03
C LYS A 250 22.71 21.25 -14.53
N ILE A 251 21.62 20.58 -14.23
CA ILE A 251 21.27 20.11 -12.89
C ILE A 251 21.65 18.65 -12.75
N ILE A 252 22.15 18.27 -11.59
CA ILE A 252 22.25 16.88 -11.16
C ILE A 252 21.36 16.77 -9.90
N SER A 253 20.44 15.81 -9.90
CA SER A 253 19.63 15.49 -8.72
C SER A 253 19.59 13.99 -8.47
N SER A 254 19.69 13.63 -7.20
CA SER A 254 19.53 12.26 -6.69
C SER A 254 18.06 11.80 -6.67
N GLY A 255 17.13 12.76 -6.73
CA GLY A 255 15.68 12.57 -6.62
C GLY A 255 14.92 12.45 -7.94
N LYS A 256 13.61 12.64 -7.84
CA LYS A 256 12.65 12.74 -8.96
C LYS A 256 12.37 14.21 -9.30
N ILE A 257 12.07 14.47 -10.57
CA ILE A 257 11.48 15.74 -11.01
C ILE A 257 10.02 15.51 -11.40
N ILE A 258 9.12 16.30 -10.81
CA ILE A 258 7.66 16.27 -11.01
C ILE A 258 7.25 17.54 -11.76
N ILE A 259 6.54 17.38 -12.87
CA ILE A 259 6.18 18.47 -13.78
C ILE A 259 4.66 18.59 -13.87
N ASN A 260 4.15 19.71 -13.37
CA ASN A 260 2.75 20.07 -13.23
C ASN A 260 2.55 21.52 -13.73
N GLU A 261 2.78 21.72 -15.04
CA GLU A 261 2.71 23.02 -15.70
C GLU A 261 1.29 23.63 -15.68
N GLY A 262 1.21 24.97 -15.69
CA GLY A 262 -0.03 25.75 -15.68
C GLY A 262 -0.73 25.84 -17.04
N GLU A 263 -1.23 27.02 -17.42
CA GLU A 263 -1.99 27.16 -18.68
C GLU A 263 -1.11 27.28 -19.93
N ASN A 264 0.14 27.76 -19.81
CA ASN A 264 1.02 28.04 -20.95
C ASN A 264 1.99 26.89 -21.29
N ARG A 265 2.15 25.92 -20.38
CA ARG A 265 2.58 24.53 -20.63
C ARG A 265 3.85 24.33 -21.44
N LYS A 266 5.00 24.71 -20.86
CA LYS A 266 6.31 24.52 -21.50
C LYS A 266 7.52 24.47 -20.55
N THR A 267 7.96 23.28 -20.17
CA THR A 267 9.26 23.06 -19.53
C THR A 267 10.34 22.70 -20.56
N GLU A 268 11.56 23.25 -20.42
CA GLU A 268 12.75 22.73 -21.12
C GLU A 268 13.81 22.25 -20.12
N LEU A 269 13.98 20.93 -20.04
CA LEU A 269 15.09 20.30 -19.33
C LEU A 269 16.27 20.16 -20.29
N SER A 270 17.45 20.67 -19.91
CA SER A 270 18.68 20.63 -20.70
C SER A 270 19.90 20.12 -19.93
N ASN A 271 20.71 19.25 -20.54
CA ASN A 271 22.03 18.83 -20.04
C ASN A 271 22.06 18.34 -18.57
N SER A 272 20.98 17.72 -18.09
CA SER A 272 20.73 17.42 -16.67
C SER A 272 20.50 15.93 -16.42
N GLU A 273 20.67 15.50 -15.18
CA GLU A 273 20.51 14.11 -14.74
C GLU A 273 19.56 14.00 -13.52
N PHE A 274 18.62 13.05 -13.58
CA PHE A 274 17.59 12.80 -12.57
C PHE A 274 17.33 11.29 -12.40
N LYS A 275 16.82 10.82 -11.25
CA LYS A 275 16.45 9.40 -11.07
C LYS A 275 15.16 9.04 -11.82
N LYS A 276 14.09 9.83 -11.62
CA LYS A 276 12.78 9.69 -12.28
C LYS A 276 12.29 11.05 -12.81
N ILE A 277 11.51 11.04 -13.89
CA ILE A 277 10.81 12.22 -14.43
C ILE A 277 9.31 11.88 -14.47
N ASN A 278 8.48 12.63 -13.75
CA ASN A 278 7.03 12.43 -13.68
C ASN A 278 6.30 13.62 -14.31
N VAL A 279 5.38 13.36 -15.24
CA VAL A 279 4.60 14.39 -15.95
C VAL A 279 3.13 14.24 -15.59
N LEU A 280 2.59 15.23 -14.88
CA LEU A 280 1.21 15.28 -14.35
C LEU A 280 0.32 16.28 -15.10
N SER A 281 0.92 17.31 -15.71
CA SER A 281 0.27 18.24 -16.64
C SER A 281 1.12 18.37 -17.91
N ASN A 282 0.50 18.55 -19.07
CA ASN A 282 1.18 18.70 -20.35
C ASN A 282 0.33 19.47 -21.39
N GLY A 283 1.00 19.97 -22.43
CA GLY A 283 0.39 20.82 -23.47
C GLY A 283 0.83 20.50 -24.89
N GLN A 284 0.20 21.20 -25.85
CA GLN A 284 0.44 21.02 -27.29
C GLN A 284 1.87 21.43 -27.73
N GLU A 285 2.52 22.34 -27.00
CA GLU A 285 3.91 22.78 -27.22
C GLU A 285 4.95 22.21 -26.22
N SER A 286 4.52 21.30 -25.33
CA SER A 286 5.14 21.05 -24.02
C SER A 286 6.39 20.13 -24.03
N ILE A 287 6.91 19.93 -22.81
CA ILE A 287 8.15 19.28 -22.33
C ILE A 287 9.20 18.92 -23.38
N ILE A 288 10.33 19.62 -23.29
CA ILE A 288 11.53 19.38 -24.09
C ILE A 288 12.60 18.70 -23.22
N LEU A 289 13.09 17.53 -23.66
CA LEU A 289 14.15 16.75 -23.01
C LEU A 289 15.43 16.80 -23.87
N ASN A 290 16.32 17.73 -23.56
CA ASN A 290 17.52 18.05 -24.33
C ASN A 290 18.80 17.53 -23.66
N SER A 291 19.39 16.46 -24.16
CA SER A 291 20.60 15.86 -23.56
C SER A 291 20.41 15.47 -22.08
N ILE A 292 19.26 14.88 -21.74
CA ILE A 292 18.88 14.44 -20.39
C ILE A 292 19.25 12.97 -20.14
N LYS A 293 19.68 12.63 -18.92
CA LYS A 293 19.79 11.23 -18.45
C LYS A 293 18.79 10.99 -17.31
N ALA A 294 17.99 9.93 -17.41
CA ALA A 294 17.17 9.43 -16.31
C ALA A 294 16.79 7.96 -16.48
N ASP A 295 16.44 7.27 -15.40
CA ASP A 295 16.07 5.86 -15.47
C ASP A 295 14.64 5.69 -15.98
N THR A 296 13.67 6.43 -15.43
CA THR A 296 12.26 6.32 -15.84
C THR A 296 11.60 7.66 -16.14
N LEU A 297 10.84 7.71 -17.24
CA LEU A 297 9.89 8.78 -17.57
C LEU A 297 8.45 8.26 -17.44
N TYR A 298 7.66 8.87 -16.56
CA TYR A 298 6.22 8.61 -16.39
C TYR A 298 5.39 9.72 -17.02
N LEU A 299 4.43 9.36 -17.88
CA LEU A 299 3.45 10.27 -18.47
C LEU A 299 2.05 9.93 -17.96
N ASN A 300 1.57 10.68 -16.97
CA ASN A 300 0.29 10.48 -16.31
C ASN A 300 -0.47 11.82 -16.20
N SER A 301 -0.73 12.44 -17.35
CA SER A 301 -1.46 13.70 -17.46
C SER A 301 -2.95 13.47 -17.74
N ASN A 302 -3.83 14.30 -17.18
CA ASN A 302 -5.25 14.31 -17.54
C ASN A 302 -5.50 14.84 -18.97
N GLU A 303 -4.52 15.53 -19.57
CA GLU A 303 -4.60 16.07 -20.93
C GLU A 303 -3.64 15.39 -21.93
N ALA A 304 -3.82 15.72 -23.21
CA ALA A 304 -3.00 15.22 -24.31
C ALA A 304 -1.92 16.24 -24.69
N GLY A 305 -0.66 15.93 -24.35
CA GLY A 305 0.49 16.81 -24.61
C GLY A 305 1.65 16.11 -25.32
N ARG A 306 2.62 16.92 -25.76
CA ARG A 306 3.80 16.47 -26.51
C ARG A 306 5.02 16.38 -25.58
N ILE A 307 5.87 15.38 -25.82
CA ILE A 307 7.19 15.23 -25.19
C ILE A 307 8.24 15.16 -26.29
N THR A 308 9.22 16.07 -26.28
CA THR A 308 10.22 16.21 -27.36
C THR A 308 11.62 15.86 -26.89
N ALA A 309 12.13 14.69 -27.26
CA ALA A 309 13.48 14.23 -26.93
C ALA A 309 14.49 14.61 -28.03
N LYS A 310 15.52 15.37 -27.65
CA LYS A 310 16.58 15.89 -28.54
C LYS A 310 17.95 15.87 -27.87
N GLY A 311 19.00 16.17 -28.62
CA GLY A 311 20.38 16.13 -28.12
C GLY A 311 20.85 14.70 -27.85
N SER A 312 21.60 14.51 -26.76
CA SER A 312 22.16 13.20 -26.35
C SER A 312 21.27 12.41 -25.38
N THR A 313 19.98 12.75 -25.27
CA THR A 313 19.04 12.21 -24.25
C THR A 313 19.03 10.68 -24.18
N LYS A 314 19.02 10.14 -22.96
CA LYS A 314 18.94 8.71 -22.64
C LYS A 314 17.97 8.51 -21.47
N ILE A 315 16.76 8.04 -21.78
CA ILE A 315 15.84 7.47 -20.80
C ILE A 315 15.91 5.94 -20.89
N SER A 316 15.92 5.22 -19.77
CA SER A 316 16.01 3.74 -19.76
C SER A 316 14.64 3.06 -19.97
N LYS A 317 13.58 3.52 -19.28
CA LYS A 317 12.18 3.09 -19.43
C LYS A 317 11.26 4.31 -19.59
N THR A 318 10.31 4.25 -20.52
CA THR A 318 9.22 5.25 -20.61
C THR A 318 7.89 4.53 -20.36
N ILE A 319 7.05 5.08 -19.48
CA ILE A 319 5.74 4.54 -19.13
C ILE A 319 4.68 5.59 -19.49
N VAL A 320 3.67 5.19 -20.25
CA VAL A 320 2.62 6.06 -20.79
C VAL A 320 1.27 5.58 -20.26
N GLN A 321 0.66 6.40 -19.41
CA GLN A 321 -0.61 6.12 -18.71
C GLN A 321 -1.76 7.00 -19.21
N SER A 322 -1.48 7.99 -20.07
CA SER A 322 -2.47 8.84 -20.73
C SER A 322 -2.13 9.14 -22.20
N SER A 323 -2.94 9.99 -22.86
CA SER A 323 -2.72 10.40 -24.26
C SER A 323 -1.46 11.28 -24.38
N ALA A 324 -0.58 10.99 -25.35
CA ALA A 324 0.68 11.73 -25.52
C ALA A 324 1.25 11.66 -26.94
N THR A 325 1.99 12.69 -27.37
CA THR A 325 2.82 12.66 -28.59
C THR A 325 4.30 12.53 -28.21
N LEU A 326 4.88 11.34 -28.43
CA LEU A 326 6.31 11.09 -28.25
C LEU A 326 7.10 11.49 -29.50
N ASP A 327 7.96 12.50 -29.39
CA ASP A 327 8.74 13.06 -30.51
C ASP A 327 10.24 12.89 -30.30
N LEU A 328 10.81 11.81 -30.85
CA LEU A 328 12.20 11.43 -30.69
C LEU A 328 13.06 11.94 -31.86
N ILE A 329 13.54 13.17 -31.74
CA ILE A 329 14.44 13.83 -32.70
C ILE A 329 15.83 13.17 -32.64
N SER A 330 16.38 12.99 -31.44
CA SER A 330 17.64 12.28 -31.22
C SER A 330 17.79 11.81 -29.77
N GLY A 331 18.65 10.81 -29.54
CA GLY A 331 18.82 10.15 -28.24
C GLY A 331 18.09 8.80 -28.18
N SER A 332 17.55 8.45 -27.01
CA SER A 332 16.62 7.34 -26.81
C SER A 332 15.64 7.65 -25.67
N LEU A 333 14.40 7.17 -25.82
CA LEU A 333 13.37 7.08 -24.78
C LEU A 333 13.30 5.68 -24.14
N GLY A 334 14.20 4.76 -24.54
CA GLY A 334 14.31 3.42 -23.98
C GLY A 334 13.14 2.51 -24.31
N LYS A 335 12.85 1.56 -23.41
CA LYS A 335 11.70 0.64 -23.54
C LYS A 335 10.41 1.39 -23.22
N VAL A 336 9.60 1.69 -24.25
CA VAL A 336 8.31 2.38 -24.10
C VAL A 336 7.22 1.37 -23.74
N THR A 337 6.46 1.64 -22.68
CA THR A 337 5.40 0.78 -22.14
C THR A 337 4.09 1.57 -22.08
N ILE A 338 3.04 1.09 -22.74
CA ILE A 338 1.72 1.72 -22.73
C ILE A 338 0.81 0.96 -21.74
N ASN A 339 0.48 1.60 -20.63
CA ASN A 339 -0.31 1.05 -19.53
C ASN A 339 -1.34 2.08 -19.05
N ILE A 340 -2.37 2.29 -19.88
CA ILE A 340 -3.46 3.24 -19.69
C ILE A 340 -4.63 2.54 -18.98
N HIS A 341 -5.30 3.21 -18.03
CA HIS A 341 -6.45 2.64 -17.32
C HIS A 341 -7.55 2.16 -18.29
N LYS A 342 -8.23 1.06 -17.97
CA LYS A 342 -9.05 0.28 -18.93
C LYS A 342 -10.08 1.13 -19.68
N ASP A 343 -10.76 2.00 -18.96
CA ASP A 343 -11.91 2.79 -19.44
C ASP A 343 -11.45 3.95 -20.35
N LYS A 344 -10.27 4.51 -20.06
CA LYS A 344 -9.60 5.51 -20.91
C LYS A 344 -8.93 4.86 -22.12
N GLY A 345 -8.37 3.65 -21.96
CA GLY A 345 -7.49 3.00 -22.93
C GLY A 345 -8.05 2.84 -24.34
N SER A 346 -9.34 2.53 -24.52
CA SER A 346 -9.92 2.41 -25.87
C SER A 346 -10.07 3.75 -26.61
N GLN A 347 -9.95 4.87 -25.91
CA GLN A 347 -10.09 6.23 -26.47
C GLN A 347 -8.75 6.99 -26.52
N SER A 348 -7.82 6.71 -25.61
CA SER A 348 -6.53 7.39 -25.52
C SER A 348 -5.66 7.23 -26.77
N LEU A 349 -5.04 8.34 -27.20
CA LEU A 349 -4.20 8.42 -28.39
C LEU A 349 -2.74 8.61 -27.99
N VAL A 350 -1.88 7.69 -28.41
CA VAL A 350 -0.42 7.80 -28.31
C VAL A 350 0.16 7.97 -29.71
N GLU A 351 0.73 9.13 -29.99
CA GLU A 351 1.39 9.42 -31.26
C GLU A 351 2.91 9.26 -31.16
N PHE A 352 3.53 8.82 -32.26
CA PHE A 352 4.97 8.59 -32.33
C PHE A 352 5.58 9.33 -33.52
N LYS A 353 6.67 10.06 -33.28
CA LYS A 353 7.55 10.68 -34.29
C LYS A 353 9.00 10.27 -34.00
N GLY A 354 9.78 10.01 -35.04
CA GLY A 354 11.18 9.59 -34.90
C GLY A 354 11.41 8.07 -34.79
N LYS A 355 12.63 7.68 -34.43
CA LYS A 355 13.14 6.30 -34.63
C LYS A 355 13.26 5.51 -33.31
N PHE A 356 12.25 4.72 -33.01
CA PHE A 356 12.18 3.85 -31.83
C PHE A 356 12.88 2.51 -32.11
N LYS A 357 14.11 2.38 -31.58
CA LYS A 357 14.99 1.21 -31.79
C LYS A 357 14.65 0.02 -30.91
N ASP A 358 14.09 0.28 -29.75
CA ASP A 358 13.69 -0.73 -28.77
C ASP A 358 12.25 -1.20 -29.04
N SER A 359 11.74 -2.13 -28.23
CA SER A 359 10.38 -2.63 -28.38
C SER A 359 9.40 -1.75 -27.62
N ILE A 360 8.28 -1.41 -28.26
CA ILE A 360 7.13 -0.77 -27.60
C ILE A 360 6.23 -1.87 -27.06
N ILE A 361 5.85 -1.80 -25.78
CA ILE A 361 4.96 -2.77 -25.13
C ILE A 361 3.53 -2.20 -25.04
N MET A 362 2.53 -3.02 -25.34
CA MET A 362 1.13 -2.77 -25.00
C MET A 362 0.73 -3.65 -23.82
N GLU A 363 0.45 -3.03 -22.68
CA GLU A 363 -0.06 -3.67 -21.46
C GLU A 363 -1.54 -3.28 -21.21
N SER A 364 -2.03 -2.26 -21.93
CA SER A 364 -3.42 -1.83 -22.01
C SER A 364 -3.96 -1.77 -23.45
N GLY A 365 -5.24 -1.44 -23.60
CA GLY A 365 -5.76 -0.87 -24.84
C GLY A 365 -5.21 0.55 -25.09
N ALA A 366 -5.07 0.93 -26.36
CA ALA A 366 -4.68 2.28 -26.82
C ALA A 366 -4.93 2.43 -28.33
N ARG A 367 -5.08 3.66 -28.81
CA ARG A 367 -4.83 4.00 -30.22
C ARG A 367 -3.41 4.51 -30.40
N LEU A 368 -2.65 3.86 -31.28
CA LEU A 368 -1.28 4.22 -31.65
C LEU A 368 -1.25 4.86 -33.05
N ASN A 369 -0.59 6.01 -33.18
CA ASN A 369 -0.42 6.69 -34.47
C ASN A 369 1.06 6.93 -34.78
N PHE A 370 1.65 6.07 -35.62
CA PHE A 370 3.03 6.20 -36.09
C PHE A 370 3.10 7.17 -37.27
N LEU A 371 3.37 8.44 -36.97
CA LEU A 371 3.34 9.55 -37.93
C LEU A 371 4.43 9.43 -39.02
N GLN A 372 4.34 10.26 -40.06
CA GLN A 372 5.23 10.15 -41.22
C GLN A 372 6.71 10.30 -40.83
N GLY A 373 7.51 9.27 -41.13
CA GLY A 373 8.93 9.20 -40.76
C GLY A 373 9.20 8.54 -39.41
N ALA A 374 8.17 8.14 -38.66
CA ALA A 374 8.33 7.30 -37.48
C ALA A 374 8.74 5.86 -37.87
N GLU A 375 9.61 5.26 -37.07
CA GLU A 375 10.03 3.86 -37.22
C GLU A 375 9.86 3.13 -35.88
N CYS A 376 9.03 2.09 -35.85
CA CYS A 376 8.90 1.17 -34.73
C CYS A 376 9.44 -0.22 -35.11
N LYS A 377 10.46 -0.70 -34.39
CA LYS A 377 11.11 -2.01 -34.66
C LYS A 377 10.25 -3.21 -34.26
N LYS A 378 9.57 -3.15 -33.12
CA LYS A 378 8.66 -4.18 -32.60
C LYS A 378 7.58 -3.52 -31.73
N LEU A 379 6.33 -3.87 -31.98
CA LEU A 379 5.23 -3.70 -31.04
C LEU A 379 4.94 -5.07 -30.38
N ASP A 380 5.01 -5.15 -29.06
CA ASP A 380 4.78 -6.36 -28.26
C ASP A 380 3.45 -6.22 -27.52
N VAL A 381 2.44 -6.99 -27.93
CA VAL A 381 1.06 -6.86 -27.47
C VAL A 381 0.77 -7.92 -26.42
N ARG A 382 0.90 -7.53 -25.15
CA ARG A 382 0.71 -8.40 -23.97
C ARG A 382 -0.26 -7.80 -22.93
N PRO A 383 -1.47 -7.34 -23.33
CA PRO A 383 -2.38 -6.62 -22.43
C PRO A 383 -2.79 -7.42 -21.18
N PHE A 384 -3.12 -6.72 -20.09
CA PHE A 384 -3.65 -7.33 -18.88
C PHE A 384 -5.09 -7.84 -19.06
N PHE A 385 -5.91 -7.15 -19.86
CA PHE A 385 -7.33 -7.50 -20.07
C PHE A 385 -7.57 -8.05 -21.48
N ARG A 386 -8.29 -9.17 -21.58
CA ARG A 386 -8.51 -9.94 -22.83
C ARG A 386 -9.35 -9.22 -23.89
N ASP A 387 -10.16 -8.25 -23.45
CA ASP A 387 -11.02 -7.40 -24.26
C ASP A 387 -10.34 -6.09 -24.70
N SER A 388 -9.06 -5.87 -24.32
CA SER A 388 -8.29 -4.68 -24.69
C SER A 388 -8.28 -4.43 -26.20
N VAL A 389 -8.68 -3.23 -26.59
CA VAL A 389 -8.64 -2.77 -27.99
C VAL A 389 -7.32 -2.04 -28.24
N ILE A 390 -6.45 -2.64 -29.05
CA ILE A 390 -5.23 -2.00 -29.56
C ILE A 390 -5.51 -1.59 -31.00
N THR A 391 -5.46 -0.29 -31.29
CA THR A 391 -5.70 0.26 -32.63
C THR A 391 -4.42 0.87 -33.18
N VAL A 392 -3.98 0.46 -34.37
CA VAL A 392 -2.68 0.85 -34.96
C VAL A 392 -2.88 1.58 -36.29
N GLU A 393 -2.26 2.75 -36.40
CA GLU A 393 -2.14 3.53 -37.63
C GLU A 393 -0.65 3.87 -37.91
N GLY A 394 -0.26 3.95 -39.18
CA GLY A 394 1.12 4.28 -39.57
C GLY A 394 2.06 3.08 -39.78
N THR A 395 3.37 3.32 -39.83
CA THR A 395 4.36 2.29 -40.22
C THR A 395 5.01 1.60 -39.01
N VAL A 396 4.92 0.27 -38.97
CA VAL A 396 5.54 -0.59 -37.95
C VAL A 396 6.30 -1.72 -38.66
N LYS A 397 7.40 -2.21 -38.08
CA LYS A 397 8.14 -3.34 -38.65
C LYS A 397 7.53 -4.70 -38.29
N ASN A 398 7.42 -4.97 -36.99
CA ASN A 398 6.86 -6.21 -36.46
C ASN A 398 5.77 -5.90 -35.44
N ILE A 399 4.70 -6.69 -35.42
CA ILE A 399 3.77 -6.78 -34.28
C ILE A 399 3.80 -8.23 -33.80
N GLU A 400 3.91 -8.45 -32.49
CA GLU A 400 3.77 -9.77 -31.88
C GLU A 400 2.64 -9.73 -30.85
N VAL A 401 1.71 -10.68 -30.92
CA VAL A 401 0.50 -10.72 -30.09
C VAL A 401 0.57 -11.92 -29.14
N ASN A 402 0.91 -11.62 -27.89
CA ASN A 402 1.29 -12.57 -26.84
C ASN A 402 0.21 -12.78 -25.77
N ARG A 403 -0.81 -11.89 -25.68
CA ARG A 403 -2.03 -12.10 -24.89
C ARG A 403 -3.28 -11.72 -25.68
N GLU A 404 -4.41 -12.34 -25.32
CA GLU A 404 -5.70 -12.19 -26.01
C GLU A 404 -6.13 -10.72 -26.08
N CYS A 405 -6.48 -10.24 -27.28
CA CYS A 405 -6.87 -8.86 -27.52
C CYS A 405 -7.73 -8.67 -28.77
N ILE A 406 -8.15 -7.42 -29.01
CA ILE A 406 -8.71 -6.95 -30.28
C ILE A 406 -7.69 -6.02 -30.95
N LEU A 407 -7.04 -6.49 -32.03
CA LEU A 407 -6.09 -5.70 -32.81
C LEU A 407 -6.77 -5.10 -34.06
N ASN A 408 -6.97 -3.78 -34.06
CA ASN A 408 -7.48 -3.01 -35.19
C ASN A 408 -6.33 -2.38 -35.98
N ILE A 409 -6.27 -2.63 -37.29
CA ILE A 409 -5.21 -2.17 -38.18
C ILE A 409 -5.83 -1.19 -39.18
N LEU A 410 -5.65 0.11 -38.93
CA LEU A 410 -6.37 1.18 -39.65
C LEU A 410 -5.85 1.39 -41.09
N LYS A 411 -6.62 2.09 -41.91
CA LYS A 411 -6.42 2.29 -43.35
C LYS A 411 -5.05 2.87 -43.75
N LYS A 412 -4.34 3.59 -42.88
CA LYS A 412 -2.97 4.08 -43.14
C LYS A 412 -1.87 3.18 -42.57
N ALA A 413 -2.20 2.07 -41.91
CA ALA A 413 -1.24 1.17 -41.31
C ALA A 413 -0.45 0.38 -42.36
N ASN A 414 0.84 0.18 -42.10
CA ASN A 414 1.79 -0.48 -42.99
C ASN A 414 2.76 -1.33 -42.16
N ILE A 415 2.46 -2.62 -42.03
CA ILE A 415 3.25 -3.58 -41.26
C ILE A 415 4.26 -4.24 -42.21
N THR A 416 5.52 -3.86 -42.09
CA THR A 416 6.51 -4.04 -43.17
C THR A 416 7.24 -5.38 -43.17
N ASN A 417 7.34 -6.08 -42.03
CA ASN A 417 7.82 -7.47 -41.98
C ASN A 417 6.66 -8.45 -41.70
N GLU A 418 6.23 -8.58 -40.44
CA GLU A 418 5.18 -9.52 -40.05
C GLU A 418 4.34 -9.10 -38.85
N ILE A 419 3.13 -9.67 -38.76
CA ILE A 419 2.35 -9.81 -37.53
C ILE A 419 2.45 -11.28 -37.12
N LEU A 420 2.95 -11.56 -35.91
CA LEU A 420 2.98 -12.88 -35.30
C LEU A 420 1.89 -12.97 -34.23
N VAL A 421 1.03 -13.99 -34.31
CA VAL A 421 -0.07 -14.21 -33.35
C VAL A 421 0.18 -15.52 -32.60
N ASN A 422 0.54 -15.39 -31.32
CA ASN A 422 0.94 -16.48 -30.42
C ASN A 422 -0.19 -16.92 -29.46
N CYS A 423 -1.35 -16.28 -29.52
CA CYS A 423 -2.49 -16.50 -28.64
C CYS A 423 -3.82 -16.41 -29.42
N LYS A 424 -4.93 -16.84 -28.81
CA LYS A 424 -6.27 -16.48 -29.29
C LYS A 424 -6.41 -14.95 -29.31
N SER A 425 -6.82 -14.35 -30.43
CA SER A 425 -7.08 -12.90 -30.57
C SER A 425 -8.03 -12.62 -31.73
N LYS A 426 -8.55 -11.38 -31.82
CA LYS A 426 -9.38 -10.87 -32.93
C LYS A 426 -8.55 -9.86 -33.74
N ILE A 427 -8.38 -10.10 -35.04
CA ILE A 427 -7.56 -9.25 -35.92
C ILE A 427 -8.44 -8.63 -37.01
N ASN A 428 -8.52 -7.29 -37.04
CA ASN A 428 -9.35 -6.52 -37.96
C ASN A 428 -8.46 -5.61 -38.83
N GLY A 429 -8.44 -5.81 -40.16
CA GLY A 429 -7.68 -4.99 -41.10
C GLY A 429 -8.56 -4.14 -42.01
N GLU A 430 -8.50 -2.80 -41.86
CA GLU A 430 -9.29 -1.86 -42.66
C GLU A 430 -8.87 -1.80 -44.14
N LYS A 431 -9.80 -1.35 -45.00
CA LYS A 431 -9.60 -1.23 -46.45
C LYS A 431 -8.57 -0.16 -46.83
N GLY A 432 -7.36 -0.63 -47.11
CA GLY A 432 -6.19 0.18 -47.48
C GLY A 432 -4.98 -0.02 -46.56
N SER A 433 -5.18 -0.66 -45.40
CA SER A 433 -4.08 -1.15 -44.56
C SER A 433 -3.22 -2.16 -45.33
N LYS A 434 -1.93 -2.25 -44.97
CA LYS A 434 -0.95 -3.12 -45.63
C LYS A 434 -0.24 -3.99 -44.61
N VAL A 435 -0.21 -5.30 -44.85
CA VAL A 435 0.49 -6.28 -44.01
C VAL A 435 1.35 -7.17 -44.90
N ASN A 436 2.65 -7.19 -44.64
CA ASN A 436 3.60 -7.95 -45.46
C ASN A 436 3.52 -9.46 -45.21
N LYS A 437 3.43 -9.89 -43.95
CA LYS A 437 3.13 -11.27 -43.54
C LYS A 437 2.19 -11.26 -42.33
N LEU A 438 1.19 -12.13 -42.32
CA LEU A 438 0.50 -12.57 -41.11
C LEU A 438 0.93 -14.00 -40.82
N ASN A 439 1.42 -14.27 -39.62
CA ASN A 439 1.91 -15.56 -39.15
C ASN A 439 1.11 -15.96 -37.89
N ILE A 440 0.59 -17.18 -37.88
CA ILE A 440 -0.30 -17.69 -36.83
C ILE A 440 0.28 -19.00 -36.28
N SER A 441 0.63 -18.98 -34.99
CA SER A 441 1.31 -20.08 -34.28
C SER A 441 0.35 -21.24 -33.94
N PRO A 442 0.83 -22.50 -33.85
CA PRO A 442 -0.05 -23.67 -33.74
C PRO A 442 -0.90 -23.68 -32.47
N ASN A 443 -1.97 -24.50 -32.50
CA ASN A 443 -2.96 -24.67 -31.40
C ASN A 443 -3.77 -23.43 -30.99
N ASN A 444 -3.53 -22.26 -31.60
CA ASN A 444 -4.27 -21.04 -31.29
C ASN A 444 -5.58 -20.94 -32.08
N ASN A 445 -6.70 -21.09 -31.38
CA ASN A 445 -8.02 -20.77 -31.93
C ASN A 445 -8.14 -19.25 -32.12
N ILE A 446 -8.06 -18.76 -33.36
CA ILE A 446 -8.35 -17.37 -33.65
C ILE A 446 -9.87 -17.20 -33.73
N ASP A 447 -10.41 -16.32 -32.88
CA ASP A 447 -11.85 -16.17 -32.71
C ASP A 447 -12.50 -15.70 -34.02
N LYS A 448 -11.98 -14.59 -34.58
CA LYS A 448 -12.44 -13.97 -35.84
C LYS A 448 -11.30 -13.20 -36.52
N ILE A 449 -11.25 -13.30 -37.85
CA ILE A 449 -10.39 -12.47 -38.71
C ILE A 449 -11.25 -11.72 -39.72
N ASN A 450 -11.08 -10.40 -39.79
CA ASN A 450 -11.74 -9.52 -40.75
C ASN A 450 -10.69 -8.84 -41.64
N ILE A 451 -10.65 -9.20 -42.93
CA ILE A 451 -9.64 -8.71 -43.89
C ILE A 451 -10.30 -7.90 -45.00
N ALA A 452 -10.32 -6.57 -44.82
CA ALA A 452 -10.54 -5.63 -45.91
C ALA A 452 -9.22 -5.05 -46.46
N GLY A 453 -8.10 -5.24 -45.75
CA GLY A 453 -6.75 -4.75 -46.10
C GLY A 453 -5.97 -5.59 -47.14
N GLU A 454 -4.80 -5.09 -47.53
CA GLU A 454 -3.85 -5.73 -48.45
C GLU A 454 -2.82 -6.58 -47.68
N PHE A 455 -3.06 -7.89 -47.60
CA PHE A 455 -2.14 -8.87 -47.00
C PHE A 455 -1.35 -9.56 -48.11
N LYS A 456 -0.01 -9.41 -48.14
CA LYS A 456 0.81 -10.00 -49.23
C LYS A 456 1.04 -11.50 -49.08
N HIS A 457 1.17 -11.97 -47.84
CA HIS A 457 1.40 -13.37 -47.49
C HIS A 457 0.68 -13.68 -46.18
N ILE A 458 0.03 -14.83 -46.11
CA ILE A 458 -0.56 -15.38 -44.89
C ILE A 458 -0.02 -16.80 -44.74
N GLU A 459 0.65 -17.04 -43.61
CA GLU A 459 1.16 -18.34 -43.19
C GLU A 459 0.44 -18.75 -41.91
N ILE A 460 -0.09 -19.97 -41.90
CA ILE A 460 -0.90 -20.48 -40.80
C ILE A 460 -0.36 -21.87 -40.48
N THR A 461 0.11 -22.06 -39.25
CA THR A 461 0.66 -23.34 -38.78
C THR A 461 -0.34 -24.12 -37.94
N GLU A 462 -0.09 -25.42 -37.73
CA GLU A 462 -1.11 -26.47 -37.59
C GLU A 462 -2.21 -26.28 -36.52
N ASP A 463 -3.40 -26.84 -36.81
CA ASP A 463 -4.60 -26.91 -35.96
C ASP A 463 -5.22 -25.58 -35.45
N ALA A 464 -5.00 -24.47 -36.18
CA ALA A 464 -5.77 -23.23 -36.01
C ALA A 464 -7.20 -23.33 -36.59
N ASN A 465 -8.23 -23.12 -35.76
CA ASN A 465 -9.59 -22.78 -36.23
C ASN A 465 -9.68 -21.29 -36.57
N ILE A 466 -10.36 -20.94 -37.67
CA ILE A 466 -10.56 -19.55 -38.13
C ILE A 466 -11.98 -19.39 -38.70
N GLU A 467 -12.75 -18.40 -38.20
CA GLU A 467 -13.95 -17.88 -38.87
C GLU A 467 -13.59 -16.60 -39.65
N PHE A 468 -13.75 -16.64 -40.97
CA PHE A 468 -13.67 -15.46 -41.85
C PHE A 468 -15.05 -14.82 -41.99
N ILE A 469 -15.11 -13.48 -41.96
CA ILE A 469 -16.33 -12.70 -42.18
C ILE A 469 -16.20 -11.86 -43.47
N GLU A 470 -17.35 -11.47 -44.03
CA GLU A 470 -17.60 -11.25 -45.47
C GLU A 470 -16.87 -10.10 -46.21
N ASN A 471 -16.90 -10.23 -47.54
CA ASN A 471 -16.98 -9.16 -48.55
C ASN A 471 -15.84 -8.12 -48.67
N THR A 472 -14.77 -8.52 -49.36
CA THR A 472 -14.26 -7.81 -50.58
C THR A 472 -13.21 -8.65 -51.33
N VAL A 473 -12.47 -9.56 -50.66
CA VAL A 473 -11.17 -10.04 -51.17
C VAL A 473 -11.15 -11.47 -51.75
N ILE A 474 -12.17 -12.32 -51.58
CA ILE A 474 -12.11 -13.74 -52.03
C ILE A 474 -11.83 -13.88 -53.53
N HIS A 475 -12.49 -13.08 -54.39
CA HIS A 475 -12.23 -13.02 -55.84
C HIS A 475 -10.81 -12.50 -56.23
N LYS A 476 -10.02 -11.98 -55.27
CA LYS A 476 -8.60 -11.64 -55.44
C LYS A 476 -7.65 -12.61 -54.75
N LEU A 477 -8.04 -13.24 -53.63
CA LEU A 477 -7.20 -14.22 -52.92
C LEU A 477 -6.88 -15.44 -53.80
N VAL A 478 -7.83 -15.90 -54.62
CA VAL A 478 -7.59 -16.97 -55.62
C VAL A 478 -6.62 -16.54 -56.73
N ALA A 479 -6.37 -15.24 -56.91
CA ALA A 479 -5.41 -14.70 -57.89
C ALA A 479 -3.99 -14.49 -57.35
N TYR A 480 -3.74 -14.66 -56.04
CA TYR A 480 -2.40 -14.58 -55.44
C TYR A 480 -1.95 -15.95 -54.91
N LYS A 481 -0.79 -16.43 -55.36
CA LYS A 481 -0.20 -17.74 -55.00
C LYS A 481 0.40 -17.77 -53.57
N ASN A 482 -0.17 -17.02 -52.64
CA ASN A 482 0.55 -16.50 -51.47
C ASN A 482 -0.05 -16.90 -50.10
N VAL A 483 -1.03 -17.81 -50.06
CA VAL A 483 -1.49 -18.43 -48.80
C VAL A 483 -0.89 -19.83 -48.72
N ILE A 484 -0.12 -20.11 -47.67
CA ILE A 484 0.50 -21.43 -47.43
C ILE A 484 -0.25 -22.11 -46.29
N LEU A 485 -0.81 -23.29 -46.57
CA LEU A 485 -1.60 -24.10 -45.66
C LEU A 485 -0.91 -25.46 -45.43
N ASN A 486 -0.07 -25.52 -44.40
CA ASN A 486 0.60 -26.76 -44.00
C ASN A 486 -0.24 -27.50 -42.94
N GLY A 487 -0.56 -28.78 -43.17
CA GLY A 487 -1.09 -29.72 -42.14
C GLY A 487 -2.62 -29.88 -41.98
N TYR A 488 -3.46 -29.10 -42.67
CA TYR A 488 -4.89 -28.96 -42.35
C TYR A 488 -5.78 -30.20 -42.60
N LYS A 489 -6.67 -30.49 -41.64
CA LYS A 489 -7.82 -31.41 -41.82
C LYS A 489 -9.11 -30.75 -42.31
N THR A 490 -9.38 -29.49 -41.94
CA THR A 490 -10.59 -28.75 -42.36
C THR A 490 -10.39 -27.25 -42.34
N VAL A 491 -10.87 -26.57 -43.39
CA VAL A 491 -11.07 -25.10 -43.41
C VAL A 491 -12.58 -24.84 -43.54
N LYS A 492 -13.17 -24.06 -42.64
CA LYS A 492 -14.61 -23.72 -42.67
C LYS A 492 -14.82 -22.36 -43.34
N ILE A 493 -14.93 -22.35 -44.67
CA ILE A 493 -15.40 -21.17 -45.42
C ILE A 493 -16.92 -21.13 -45.34
N LYS A 494 -17.47 -19.99 -44.88
CA LYS A 494 -18.91 -19.77 -44.71
C LYS A 494 -19.45 -18.98 -45.90
N GLU A 495 -19.58 -19.67 -47.03
CA GLU A 495 -20.02 -19.07 -48.30
C GLU A 495 -21.52 -18.75 -48.27
N ILE A 496 -21.87 -17.47 -48.44
CA ILE A 496 -23.26 -17.03 -48.67
C ILE A 496 -23.47 -16.97 -50.19
N GLN A 497 -24.58 -17.52 -50.68
CA GLN A 497 -24.78 -17.78 -52.10
C GLN A 497 -24.83 -16.50 -52.95
N ALA A 498 -24.00 -16.46 -54.00
CA ALA A 498 -24.17 -15.57 -55.14
C ALA A 498 -23.84 -16.34 -56.44
N ASP A 499 -24.83 -16.53 -57.31
CA ASP A 499 -24.69 -17.40 -58.48
C ASP A 499 -23.72 -16.85 -59.54
N LYS A 500 -22.57 -17.53 -59.73
CA LYS A 500 -21.86 -17.66 -61.02
C LYS A 500 -20.71 -18.67 -60.98
N GLU A 501 -20.65 -19.53 -61.98
CA GLU A 501 -19.51 -20.41 -62.26
C GLU A 501 -18.30 -19.60 -62.76
N VAL A 502 -17.09 -19.96 -62.32
CA VAL A 502 -15.82 -19.56 -62.97
C VAL A 502 -14.90 -20.77 -63.00
N ASP A 503 -14.45 -21.11 -64.21
CA ASP A 503 -13.63 -22.29 -64.51
C ASP A 503 -12.16 -22.07 -64.13
N ILE A 504 -11.53 -23.05 -63.46
CA ILE A 504 -10.08 -23.01 -63.14
C ILE A 504 -9.35 -24.11 -63.91
N LYS A 505 -8.63 -23.72 -64.95
CA LYS A 505 -7.76 -24.61 -65.73
C LYS A 505 -6.53 -25.02 -64.92
N LYS A 506 -6.20 -26.31 -64.95
CA LYS A 506 -4.85 -26.78 -64.61
C LYS A 506 -3.89 -26.51 -65.77
N GLU A 507 -2.66 -26.16 -65.44
CA GLU A 507 -1.49 -26.51 -66.24
C GLU A 507 -0.51 -27.26 -65.33
N ASP A 508 0.04 -28.36 -65.83
CA ASP A 508 0.95 -29.24 -65.09
C ASP A 508 2.42 -28.79 -65.22
N ASN A 509 3.25 -29.19 -64.25
CA ASN A 509 4.48 -29.93 -64.59
C ASN A 509 4.99 -30.76 -63.40
N ALA A 510 5.44 -31.98 -63.69
CA ALA A 510 5.65 -33.05 -62.71
C ALA A 510 7.02 -32.96 -61.97
N ARG A 511 7.30 -33.74 -60.90
CA ARG A 511 7.58 -35.19 -60.97
C ARG A 511 7.49 -35.92 -59.60
N ASN A 512 6.73 -37.03 -59.59
CA ASN A 512 6.96 -38.38 -59.01
C ASN A 512 7.83 -38.56 -57.74
N LYS A 513 7.50 -39.44 -56.78
CA LYS A 513 6.65 -40.67 -56.75
C LYS A 513 5.86 -40.70 -55.42
N GLY A 514 4.56 -41.07 -55.34
CA GLY A 514 4.01 -42.44 -55.34
C GLY A 514 3.53 -42.81 -53.91
N PHE A 515 2.43 -43.52 -53.62
CA PHE A 515 1.53 -44.37 -54.42
C PHE A 515 0.04 -44.30 -53.99
N ASN A 516 -0.83 -44.87 -54.81
CA ASN A 516 -2.31 -44.92 -54.81
C ASN A 516 -3.13 -44.94 -53.49
N LEU A 517 -4.27 -44.23 -53.54
CA LEU A 517 -5.58 -44.60 -52.96
C LEU A 517 -6.48 -45.25 -54.03
N PRO A 518 -7.59 -45.93 -53.65
CA PRO A 518 -8.82 -45.78 -54.44
C PRO A 518 -10.11 -45.60 -53.61
N ASN A 519 -10.71 -44.42 -53.79
CA ASN A 519 -12.13 -44.01 -53.70
C ASN A 519 -13.24 -45.02 -53.33
N ILE A 520 -14.20 -44.52 -52.52
CA ILE A 520 -15.61 -44.94 -52.53
C ILE A 520 -16.46 -43.74 -52.99
N LYS A 521 -17.52 -43.97 -53.79
CA LYS A 521 -18.50 -42.97 -54.26
C LYS A 521 -19.80 -43.68 -54.72
N PRO A 522 -20.96 -42.99 -54.84
CA PRO A 522 -21.82 -42.63 -53.70
C PRO A 522 -23.29 -43.10 -53.88
N ILE A 523 -24.14 -42.92 -52.86
CA ILE A 523 -25.61 -43.05 -52.97
C ILE A 523 -26.29 -41.77 -52.44
N GLN A 524 -27.49 -41.45 -52.93
CA GLN A 524 -28.15 -40.13 -52.81
C GLN A 524 -29.14 -39.98 -51.63
N LYS A 525 -29.57 -38.72 -51.43
CA LYS A 525 -30.65 -38.28 -50.52
C LYS A 525 -32.01 -38.90 -50.87
N ASN A 526 -32.92 -39.03 -49.89
CA ASN A 526 -34.10 -38.12 -49.85
C ASN A 526 -34.95 -38.14 -48.54
N SER A 527 -35.15 -36.94 -48.01
CA SER A 527 -36.38 -36.34 -47.41
C SER A 527 -37.35 -37.11 -46.49
N SER A 528 -37.56 -36.49 -45.30
CA SER A 528 -38.85 -36.07 -44.69
C SER A 528 -39.86 -37.06 -44.05
N SER A 529 -40.10 -36.84 -42.74
CA SER A 529 -41.39 -36.89 -41.99
C SER A 529 -42.24 -38.21 -41.98
N THR A 530 -43.06 -38.54 -40.97
CA THR A 530 -43.63 -37.78 -39.83
C THR A 530 -43.87 -38.71 -38.61
N SER A 531 -44.43 -38.20 -37.51
CA SER A 531 -44.77 -38.94 -36.28
C SER A 531 -46.11 -39.70 -36.32
N THR A 532 -46.30 -40.75 -35.50
CA THR A 532 -47.30 -40.79 -34.39
C THR A 532 -47.41 -42.14 -33.62
N ASN A 533 -47.53 -42.02 -32.29
CA ASN A 533 -48.25 -42.81 -31.26
C ASN A 533 -48.40 -44.35 -31.24
N SER A 534 -48.26 -44.86 -29.99
CA SER A 534 -48.96 -46.00 -29.35
C SER A 534 -48.67 -47.44 -29.84
N GLY A 535 -48.73 -48.48 -28.99
CA GLY A 535 -48.90 -48.53 -27.52
C GLY A 535 -49.47 -49.89 -27.05
N GLY A 536 -49.38 -50.23 -25.75
CA GLY A 536 -50.22 -51.28 -25.14
C GLY A 536 -49.67 -52.71 -25.05
N SER A 537 -48.72 -52.94 -24.14
CA SER A 537 -48.78 -53.93 -23.05
C SER A 537 -49.42 -55.34 -23.23
N SER A 538 -48.60 -56.35 -22.89
CA SER A 538 -48.83 -57.36 -21.79
C SER A 538 -49.28 -58.80 -22.08
N SER A 539 -48.97 -59.66 -21.09
CA SER A 539 -49.43 -61.04 -20.83
C SER A 539 -48.81 -62.13 -21.75
N SER A 540 -47.94 -63.03 -21.27
CA SER A 540 -48.15 -64.22 -20.39
C SER A 540 -48.51 -65.48 -21.19
N SER A 541 -48.10 -66.72 -20.86
CA SER A 541 -47.17 -67.26 -19.85
C SER A 541 -47.02 -68.78 -20.08
N ASN A 542 -46.01 -69.43 -19.47
CA ASN A 542 -45.88 -70.89 -19.32
C ASN A 542 -45.73 -71.74 -20.62
N SER A 543 -45.21 -72.98 -20.60
CA SER A 543 -44.29 -73.63 -19.64
C SER A 543 -43.74 -74.98 -20.17
N GLY A 544 -42.42 -75.18 -20.07
CA GLY A 544 -41.77 -76.48 -19.76
C GLY A 544 -41.91 -77.68 -20.71
N GLY A 545 -41.25 -78.79 -20.34
CA GLY A 545 -41.38 -80.11 -20.97
C GLY A 545 -40.09 -80.67 -21.58
N SER A 546 -39.33 -81.45 -20.81
CA SER A 546 -38.05 -82.03 -21.23
C SER A 546 -38.18 -83.27 -22.15
N SER A 547 -37.24 -83.38 -23.09
CA SER A 547 -36.50 -84.58 -23.52
C SER A 547 -37.24 -85.93 -23.75
N SER A 548 -37.03 -86.49 -24.95
CA SER A 548 -36.96 -87.95 -25.16
C SER A 548 -35.87 -88.28 -26.18
N ASN A 549 -35.47 -89.55 -26.28
CA ASN A 549 -34.19 -89.94 -26.87
C ASN A 549 -34.32 -90.99 -27.99
N ASN A 550 -33.46 -90.84 -29.00
CA ASN A 550 -32.79 -91.91 -29.78
C ASN A 550 -33.34 -92.42 -31.14
N SER A 551 -32.46 -92.32 -32.14
CA SER A 551 -32.24 -93.18 -33.34
C SER A 551 -33.28 -93.34 -34.46
N GLY A 552 -32.82 -93.06 -35.69
CA GLY A 552 -33.51 -93.39 -36.96
C GLY A 552 -32.95 -92.56 -38.14
N GLY A 553 -31.81 -92.96 -38.72
CA GLY A 553 -31.07 -92.12 -39.67
C GLY A 553 -31.61 -92.12 -41.11
N GLY A 554 -31.63 -90.94 -41.75
CA GLY A 554 -31.85 -90.75 -43.18
C GLY A 554 -31.22 -89.43 -43.63
N GLY A 555 -30.28 -89.47 -44.58
CA GLY A 555 -29.47 -88.31 -44.92
C GLY A 555 -30.21 -87.27 -45.78
N ASN A 556 -30.22 -86.02 -45.31
CA ASN A 556 -30.54 -84.84 -46.13
C ASN A 556 -29.62 -83.67 -45.70
N SER A 557 -29.34 -82.74 -46.61
CA SER A 557 -28.33 -81.68 -46.42
C SER A 557 -28.80 -80.56 -45.49
N GLY A 558 -28.75 -80.80 -44.18
CA GLY A 558 -29.01 -79.78 -43.15
C GLY A 558 -27.79 -78.90 -42.88
N THR A 559 -28.00 -77.58 -42.75
CA THR A 559 -26.98 -76.63 -42.31
C THR A 559 -26.52 -76.97 -40.88
N VAL A 560 -25.21 -77.14 -40.68
CA VAL A 560 -24.64 -77.24 -39.34
C VAL A 560 -24.78 -75.88 -38.65
N SER A 561 -25.68 -75.77 -37.68
CA SER A 561 -25.74 -74.58 -36.83
C SER A 561 -24.46 -74.53 -36.00
N ASN A 562 -23.72 -73.43 -36.08
CA ASN A 562 -22.64 -73.20 -35.14
C ASN A 562 -23.23 -72.87 -33.76
N SER A 563 -22.45 -73.14 -32.73
CA SER A 563 -22.65 -72.58 -31.40
C SER A 563 -21.89 -71.26 -31.30
N LYS A 564 -22.18 -70.48 -30.26
CA LYS A 564 -21.34 -69.36 -29.83
C LYS A 564 -20.32 -69.85 -28.80
N PRO A 565 -19.13 -69.24 -28.73
CA PRO A 565 -18.18 -69.56 -27.66
C PRO A 565 -18.68 -69.07 -26.30
N GLU A 566 -18.22 -69.73 -25.25
CA GLU A 566 -18.56 -69.50 -23.85
C GLU A 566 -17.29 -69.24 -23.03
N ALA A 567 -17.40 -68.40 -22.00
CA ALA A 567 -16.32 -68.08 -21.07
C ALA A 567 -16.66 -68.61 -19.67
N ASN A 568 -15.96 -69.66 -19.27
CA ASN A 568 -16.15 -70.34 -17.99
C ASN A 568 -15.07 -69.92 -16.96
N SER A 569 -15.33 -70.17 -15.67
CA SER A 569 -14.34 -69.99 -14.59
C SER A 569 -13.74 -68.56 -14.48
N VAL A 570 -14.54 -67.54 -14.78
CA VAL A 570 -14.09 -66.13 -14.84
C VAL A 570 -13.71 -65.61 -13.45
N THR A 571 -12.43 -65.33 -13.24
CA THR A 571 -11.80 -65.06 -11.94
C THR A 571 -10.67 -64.03 -12.07
N ILE A 572 -10.13 -63.54 -10.95
CA ILE A 572 -8.97 -62.66 -10.92
C ILE A 572 -7.88 -63.27 -10.02
N SER A 573 -6.61 -63.11 -10.37
CA SER A 573 -5.45 -63.50 -9.55
C SER A 573 -4.39 -62.40 -9.48
N GLY A 574 -3.83 -62.19 -8.30
CA GLY A 574 -2.77 -61.21 -8.00
C GLY A 574 -2.96 -60.64 -6.59
N GLU A 575 -1.98 -59.88 -6.09
CA GLU A 575 -2.16 -59.13 -4.84
C GLU A 575 -3.05 -57.91 -5.06
N VAL A 576 -3.94 -57.64 -4.11
CA VAL A 576 -4.98 -56.60 -4.22
C VAL A 576 -4.48 -55.31 -3.56
N LYS A 577 -3.31 -54.82 -4.00
CA LYS A 577 -2.62 -53.65 -3.45
C LYS A 577 -2.25 -52.66 -4.55
N VAL A 578 -2.16 -51.37 -4.22
CA VAL A 578 -1.68 -50.32 -5.12
C VAL A 578 -0.34 -50.70 -5.76
N GLY A 579 -0.18 -50.41 -7.06
CA GLY A 579 1.02 -50.72 -7.84
C GLY A 579 1.13 -52.18 -8.29
N GLN A 580 0.37 -53.11 -7.70
CA GLN A 580 0.44 -54.53 -8.06
C GLN A 580 -0.37 -54.85 -9.32
N ARG A 581 0.11 -55.86 -10.07
CA ARG A 581 -0.55 -56.36 -11.28
C ARG A 581 -1.49 -57.51 -10.94
N ILE A 582 -2.78 -57.32 -11.20
CA ILE A 582 -3.79 -58.38 -11.20
C ILE A 582 -4.07 -58.89 -12.62
N THR A 583 -4.51 -60.14 -12.74
CA THR A 583 -4.73 -60.85 -14.01
C THR A 583 -6.12 -61.47 -14.02
N GLY A 584 -6.90 -61.21 -15.08
CA GLY A 584 -8.20 -61.82 -15.32
C GLY A 584 -8.05 -63.19 -15.98
N ASN A 585 -8.60 -64.23 -15.35
CA ASN A 585 -8.53 -65.61 -15.81
C ASN A 585 -9.91 -66.10 -16.23
N TYR A 586 -9.95 -66.99 -17.23
CA TYR A 586 -11.15 -67.67 -17.71
C TYR A 586 -10.73 -68.88 -18.55
N GLN A 587 -11.68 -69.78 -18.81
CA GLN A 587 -11.54 -70.91 -19.71
C GLN A 587 -12.48 -70.69 -20.91
N PHE A 588 -11.91 -70.57 -22.11
CA PHE A 588 -12.69 -70.59 -23.35
C PHE A 588 -13.25 -71.98 -23.60
N TYR A 589 -14.51 -72.06 -24.02
CA TYR A 589 -15.14 -73.27 -24.51
C TYR A 589 -15.96 -72.96 -25.78
N ASP A 590 -15.89 -73.83 -26.78
CA ASP A 590 -16.85 -73.84 -27.87
C ASP A 590 -17.29 -75.28 -28.17
N LYS A 591 -18.60 -75.44 -28.39
CA LYS A 591 -19.24 -76.74 -28.58
C LYS A 591 -18.97 -77.36 -29.96
N ASN A 592 -18.65 -76.54 -30.95
CA ASN A 592 -18.19 -76.97 -32.27
C ASN A 592 -16.67 -77.18 -32.32
N SER A 593 -15.95 -76.88 -31.22
CA SER A 593 -14.49 -76.89 -31.11
C SER A 593 -13.80 -75.89 -32.05
N ASP A 594 -14.43 -74.74 -32.31
CA ASP A 594 -13.74 -73.58 -32.88
C ASP A 594 -12.64 -73.10 -31.93
N ASN A 595 -11.50 -72.64 -32.46
CA ASN A 595 -10.40 -72.11 -31.65
C ASN A 595 -10.73 -70.72 -31.09
N GLU A 596 -10.12 -70.37 -29.96
CA GLU A 596 -10.16 -68.99 -29.43
C GLU A 596 -9.44 -68.01 -30.37
N GLY A 597 -10.09 -66.86 -30.61
CA GLY A 597 -9.54 -65.69 -31.28
C GLY A 597 -9.32 -64.54 -30.29
N ASN A 598 -9.44 -63.29 -30.77
CA ASN A 598 -9.18 -62.11 -29.95
C ASN A 598 -10.39 -61.76 -29.06
N SER A 599 -10.54 -62.49 -27.95
CA SER A 599 -11.52 -62.22 -26.89
C SER A 599 -11.35 -60.82 -26.29
N ILE A 600 -12.47 -60.18 -25.94
CA ILE A 600 -12.53 -58.76 -25.55
C ILE A 600 -12.63 -58.64 -24.03
N PHE A 601 -11.79 -57.80 -23.42
CA PHE A 601 -11.74 -57.62 -21.96
C PHE A 601 -12.21 -56.23 -21.52
N LYS A 602 -12.73 -56.15 -20.28
CA LYS A 602 -13.02 -54.90 -19.56
C LYS A 602 -12.72 -55.11 -18.08
N TRP A 603 -12.39 -54.02 -17.38
CA TRP A 603 -12.30 -53.99 -15.93
C TRP A 603 -13.31 -53.00 -15.34
N TYR A 604 -13.76 -53.29 -14.14
CA TYR A 604 -14.76 -52.53 -13.39
C TYR A 604 -14.30 -52.29 -11.96
N ARG A 605 -14.68 -51.15 -11.39
CA ARG A 605 -14.54 -50.84 -9.96
C ARG A 605 -15.91 -50.57 -9.32
N ALA A 606 -16.06 -50.93 -8.06
CA ALA A 606 -17.27 -50.77 -7.25
C ALA A 606 -16.91 -50.39 -5.80
N ASP A 607 -17.90 -49.89 -5.07
CA ASP A 607 -17.75 -49.49 -3.66
C ASP A 607 -17.84 -50.69 -2.69
N ASP A 608 -18.39 -51.82 -3.13
CA ASP A 608 -18.52 -53.05 -2.34
C ASP A 608 -18.32 -54.32 -3.19
N MET A 609 -18.33 -55.48 -2.54
CA MET A 609 -18.25 -56.79 -3.19
C MET A 609 -19.50 -57.19 -4.00
N ASN A 610 -20.60 -56.42 -3.91
CA ASN A 610 -21.85 -56.67 -4.62
C ASN A 610 -21.91 -55.94 -5.97
N GLY A 611 -21.04 -54.95 -6.19
CA GLY A 611 -21.04 -54.11 -7.39
C GLY A 611 -21.79 -52.79 -7.23
N THR A 612 -22.00 -52.30 -6.00
CA THR A 612 -22.60 -50.99 -5.75
C THR A 612 -21.77 -49.89 -6.44
N ASN A 613 -22.45 -48.99 -7.15
CA ASN A 613 -21.85 -47.92 -7.98
C ASN A 613 -20.83 -48.42 -9.04
N LYS A 614 -20.98 -49.65 -9.56
CA LYS A 614 -20.08 -50.24 -10.57
C LYS A 614 -19.85 -49.30 -11.76
N SER A 615 -18.61 -48.82 -11.89
CA SER A 615 -18.13 -48.01 -13.02
C SER A 615 -17.08 -48.78 -13.82
N LYS A 616 -17.04 -48.57 -15.14
CA LYS A 616 -16.03 -49.17 -16.03
C LYS A 616 -14.71 -48.41 -15.88
N ILE A 617 -13.61 -49.12 -15.73
CA ILE A 617 -12.26 -48.55 -15.84
C ILE A 617 -12.01 -48.24 -17.33
N SER A 618 -11.88 -46.95 -17.65
CA SER A 618 -11.68 -46.47 -19.03
C SER A 618 -10.30 -46.83 -19.56
N ASN A 619 -10.21 -46.98 -20.89
CA ASN A 619 -9.02 -47.32 -21.67
C ASN A 619 -8.35 -48.69 -21.37
N GLU A 620 -8.64 -49.34 -20.24
CA GLU A 620 -8.20 -50.72 -20.03
C GLU A 620 -8.99 -51.72 -20.91
N SER A 621 -8.25 -52.60 -21.55
CA SER A 621 -8.72 -53.61 -22.51
C SER A 621 -7.87 -54.88 -22.54
N GLY A 622 -6.83 -54.97 -21.71
CA GLY A 622 -5.97 -56.14 -21.55
C GLY A 622 -6.51 -57.16 -20.54
N LYS A 623 -5.90 -58.36 -20.57
CA LYS A 623 -6.16 -59.45 -19.63
C LYS A 623 -5.50 -59.21 -18.25
N THR A 624 -4.77 -58.12 -18.08
CA THR A 624 -4.10 -57.70 -16.85
C THR A 624 -4.41 -56.25 -16.55
N TYR A 625 -4.51 -55.88 -15.27
CA TYR A 625 -4.63 -54.50 -14.82
C TYR A 625 -3.58 -54.21 -13.73
N ILE A 626 -3.10 -52.98 -13.65
CA ILE A 626 -2.23 -52.51 -12.55
C ILE A 626 -3.08 -51.62 -11.66
N LEU A 627 -3.17 -51.97 -10.38
CA LEU A 627 -3.97 -51.26 -9.39
C LEU A 627 -3.39 -49.87 -9.10
N THR A 628 -4.27 -48.86 -9.02
CA THR A 628 -3.87 -47.46 -8.84
C THR A 628 -4.41 -46.90 -7.52
N ASN A 629 -3.92 -45.75 -7.07
CA ASN A 629 -4.48 -45.05 -5.89
C ASN A 629 -6.01 -44.77 -6.05
N ARG A 630 -6.51 -44.68 -7.30
CA ARG A 630 -7.95 -44.52 -7.59
C ARG A 630 -8.78 -45.80 -7.37
N ASP A 631 -8.14 -46.90 -7.01
CA ASP A 631 -8.77 -48.17 -6.67
C ASP A 631 -8.74 -48.47 -5.16
N VAL A 632 -7.99 -47.70 -4.35
CA VAL A 632 -7.89 -47.88 -2.88
C VAL A 632 -9.29 -47.85 -2.25
N GLY A 633 -9.55 -48.81 -1.36
CA GLY A 633 -10.86 -48.99 -0.73
C GLY A 633 -11.98 -49.48 -1.67
N LYS A 634 -11.73 -49.59 -2.98
CA LYS A 634 -12.68 -50.12 -3.98
C LYS A 634 -12.48 -51.61 -4.21
N TYR A 635 -13.47 -52.21 -4.84
CA TYR A 635 -13.46 -53.61 -5.26
C TYR A 635 -13.42 -53.69 -6.78
N ILE A 636 -12.65 -54.64 -7.32
CA ILE A 636 -12.33 -54.77 -8.74
C ILE A 636 -12.91 -56.06 -9.33
N SER A 637 -13.47 -55.97 -10.54
CA SER A 637 -14.04 -57.09 -11.29
C SER A 637 -13.60 -57.07 -12.77
N PHE A 638 -13.49 -58.25 -13.37
CA PHE A 638 -13.02 -58.50 -14.73
C PHE A 638 -14.13 -59.09 -15.58
N GLU A 639 -14.35 -58.55 -16.78
CA GLU A 639 -15.33 -59.05 -17.75
C GLU A 639 -14.64 -59.48 -19.05
N VAL A 640 -15.02 -60.66 -19.54
CA VAL A 640 -14.57 -61.21 -20.83
C VAL A 640 -15.77 -61.47 -21.75
N THR A 641 -15.68 -61.03 -23.00
CA THR A 641 -16.50 -61.52 -24.11
C THR A 641 -15.66 -62.47 -24.95
N PRO A 642 -15.94 -63.79 -24.96
CA PRO A 642 -15.14 -64.75 -25.70
C PRO A 642 -15.38 -64.63 -27.21
N VAL A 643 -14.32 -64.81 -28.00
CA VAL A 643 -14.34 -64.69 -29.46
C VAL A 643 -13.74 -65.93 -30.10
N ALA A 644 -14.39 -66.48 -31.12
CA ALA A 644 -13.92 -67.65 -31.86
C ALA A 644 -13.28 -67.25 -33.20
N THR A 645 -12.32 -68.03 -33.69
CA THR A 645 -11.67 -67.80 -35.00
C THR A 645 -12.62 -67.97 -36.18
N SER A 646 -13.58 -68.88 -36.03
CA SER A 646 -14.52 -69.40 -37.03
C SER A 646 -15.93 -69.48 -36.41
N GLY A 647 -16.92 -69.97 -37.17
CA GLY A 647 -18.28 -70.13 -36.66
C GLY A 647 -19.00 -68.82 -36.30
N GLU A 648 -19.91 -68.89 -35.30
CA GLU A 648 -20.52 -67.68 -34.71
C GLU A 648 -19.53 -67.02 -33.74
N LYS A 649 -18.75 -66.08 -34.27
CA LYS A 649 -17.49 -65.60 -33.67
C LYS A 649 -17.56 -64.91 -32.30
N THR A 650 -18.72 -64.68 -31.69
CA THR A 650 -18.80 -63.84 -30.47
C THR A 650 -19.84 -64.37 -29.49
N GLY A 651 -19.35 -64.68 -28.28
CA GLY A 651 -20.16 -65.19 -27.17
C GLY A 651 -20.83 -64.09 -26.34
N THR A 652 -21.38 -64.52 -25.21
CA THR A 652 -21.95 -63.61 -24.20
C THR A 652 -20.85 -63.13 -23.27
N ALA A 653 -20.91 -61.87 -22.84
CA ALA A 653 -19.99 -61.33 -21.84
C ALA A 653 -20.22 -61.98 -20.46
N VAL A 654 -19.14 -62.41 -19.81
CA VAL A 654 -19.17 -63.02 -18.46
C VAL A 654 -18.21 -62.27 -17.55
N MET A 655 -18.65 -61.98 -16.33
CA MET A 655 -17.98 -61.11 -15.36
C MET A 655 -17.58 -61.90 -14.11
N SER A 656 -16.40 -61.62 -13.55
CA SER A 656 -15.93 -62.22 -12.30
C SER A 656 -16.67 -61.65 -11.08
N ASN A 657 -16.60 -62.38 -9.97
CA ASN A 657 -16.82 -61.78 -8.65
C ASN A 657 -15.87 -60.58 -8.45
N PHE A 658 -16.28 -59.66 -7.59
CA PHE A 658 -15.47 -58.55 -7.13
C PHE A 658 -14.43 -59.00 -6.10
N ILE A 659 -13.20 -58.49 -6.20
CA ILE A 659 -12.13 -58.67 -5.20
C ILE A 659 -11.71 -57.33 -4.61
N GLY A 660 -11.44 -57.29 -3.30
CA GLY A 660 -11.10 -56.05 -2.59
C GLY A 660 -11.41 -56.15 -1.09
N PRO A 661 -11.32 -55.02 -0.35
CA PRO A 661 -10.91 -53.70 -0.86
C PRO A 661 -9.44 -53.70 -1.32
N VAL A 662 -9.06 -52.80 -2.22
CA VAL A 662 -7.63 -52.60 -2.55
C VAL A 662 -6.94 -51.87 -1.40
N GLU A 663 -5.84 -52.45 -0.93
CA GLU A 663 -5.01 -51.88 0.14
C GLU A 663 -3.98 -50.90 -0.43
N GLU A 664 -3.68 -49.86 0.36
CA GLU A 664 -2.58 -48.94 0.09
C GLU A 664 -1.23 -49.55 0.49
N VAL A 665 -0.14 -49.04 -0.08
CA VAL A 665 1.24 -49.47 0.23
C VAL A 665 1.86 -48.43 1.17
N VAL A 666 1.74 -48.67 2.47
CA VAL A 666 2.51 -47.92 3.47
C VAL A 666 4.00 -48.29 3.34
N VAL A 667 4.83 -47.29 3.08
CA VAL A 667 6.28 -47.37 3.23
C VAL A 667 6.59 -47.09 4.70
N ALA A 668 7.41 -47.93 5.33
CA ALA A 668 7.88 -47.63 6.68
C ALA A 668 8.94 -46.54 6.63
N ASP A 669 8.73 -45.46 7.38
CA ASP A 669 9.74 -44.43 7.56
C ASP A 669 10.92 -44.95 8.41
N THR A 670 12.11 -44.48 8.07
CA THR A 670 13.42 -44.88 8.63
C THR A 670 14.50 -43.81 8.50
N GLU A 671 14.18 -42.60 8.02
CA GLU A 671 15.17 -41.50 7.98
C GLU A 671 15.22 -40.80 9.34
N LYS A 672 15.82 -39.61 9.46
CA LYS A 672 16.01 -38.93 10.75
C LYS A 672 15.72 -37.45 10.60
N PRO A 673 15.00 -36.82 11.55
CA PRO A 673 14.82 -35.39 11.56
C PRO A 673 16.14 -34.62 11.66
N VAL A 674 16.20 -33.48 10.99
CA VAL A 674 17.37 -32.59 10.91
C VAL A 674 17.09 -31.33 11.73
N ILE A 675 17.86 -31.13 12.79
CA ILE A 675 17.81 -29.94 13.65
C ILE A 675 18.77 -28.88 13.11
N THR A 676 18.32 -27.62 13.04
CA THR A 676 19.12 -26.44 12.68
C THR A 676 19.11 -25.43 13.82
N LEU A 677 20.29 -25.08 14.36
CA LEU A 677 20.42 -24.08 15.43
C LEU A 677 20.23 -22.65 14.86
N LYS A 678 19.42 -21.81 15.52
CA LYS A 678 19.28 -20.39 15.18
C LYS A 678 20.37 -19.59 15.90
N GLY A 679 21.23 -18.88 15.16
CA GLY A 679 22.32 -18.07 15.72
C GLY A 679 23.54 -18.88 16.20
N SER A 680 24.51 -18.20 16.81
CA SER A 680 25.85 -18.74 17.10
C SER A 680 25.87 -20.04 17.92
N LYS A 681 26.79 -20.95 17.59
CA LYS A 681 27.00 -22.21 18.34
C LYS A 681 27.67 -22.00 19.70
N THR A 682 28.47 -20.94 19.85
CA THR A 682 29.16 -20.59 21.09
C THR A 682 28.89 -19.13 21.45
N ILE A 683 28.53 -18.87 22.70
CA ILE A 683 28.31 -17.55 23.29
C ILE A 683 29.32 -17.36 24.42
N ASN A 684 29.87 -16.15 24.58
CA ASN A 684 30.76 -15.78 25.69
C ASN A 684 30.14 -14.61 26.45
N LEU A 685 30.21 -14.64 27.78
CA LEU A 685 29.63 -13.67 28.71
C LEU A 685 30.59 -13.44 29.88
N GLU A 686 30.46 -12.31 30.57
CA GLU A 686 30.98 -12.12 31.94
C GLU A 686 29.92 -12.47 32.99
N VAL A 687 30.35 -12.60 34.26
CA VAL A 687 29.43 -12.76 35.39
C VAL A 687 28.58 -11.50 35.57
N GLY A 688 27.29 -11.63 35.27
CA GLY A 688 26.29 -10.57 35.38
C GLY A 688 25.46 -10.33 34.12
N ASP A 689 25.94 -10.77 32.95
CA ASP A 689 25.32 -10.45 31.65
C ASP A 689 23.90 -11.03 31.49
N VAL A 690 23.12 -10.42 30.59
CA VAL A 690 21.81 -10.96 30.16
C VAL A 690 22.02 -12.06 29.13
N TYR A 691 21.24 -13.13 29.20
CA TYR A 691 21.27 -14.22 28.22
C TYR A 691 19.86 -14.62 27.77
N GLU A 692 19.62 -14.54 26.46
CA GLU A 692 18.41 -15.04 25.80
C GLU A 692 18.76 -16.13 24.78
N GLU A 693 17.84 -17.09 24.60
CA GLU A 693 18.10 -18.32 23.85
C GLU A 693 17.41 -18.31 22.48
N ALA A 694 18.18 -18.02 21.43
CA ALA A 694 17.69 -17.89 20.05
C ALA A 694 17.04 -19.15 19.45
N GLY A 695 17.22 -20.34 20.03
CA GLY A 695 16.47 -21.55 19.69
C GLY A 695 17.00 -22.36 18.52
N ALA A 696 16.14 -23.23 17.99
CA ALA A 696 16.42 -24.13 16.86
C ALA A 696 15.14 -24.37 16.04
N THR A 697 15.28 -24.98 14.86
CA THR A 697 14.19 -25.56 14.06
C THR A 697 14.47 -27.03 13.76
N ALA A 698 13.44 -27.79 13.39
CA ALA A 698 13.57 -29.19 13.00
C ALA A 698 12.62 -29.55 11.86
N VAL A 699 13.15 -30.29 10.88
CA VAL A 699 12.38 -30.81 9.74
C VAL A 699 12.70 -32.28 9.49
N ASP A 700 11.71 -33.00 8.99
CA ASP A 700 11.74 -34.40 8.64
C ASP A 700 11.25 -34.62 7.19
N ASN A 701 11.57 -35.77 6.59
CA ASN A 701 11.23 -36.11 5.20
C ASN A 701 9.79 -36.64 5.02
N ILE A 702 9.17 -37.20 6.07
CA ILE A 702 7.81 -37.74 6.06
C ILE A 702 6.87 -36.90 6.94
N ASP A 703 7.29 -36.53 8.16
CA ASP A 703 6.48 -35.74 9.09
C ASP A 703 6.59 -34.21 8.88
N GLY A 704 7.51 -33.75 8.04
CA GLY A 704 7.65 -32.34 7.68
C GLY A 704 8.21 -31.46 8.82
N ASN A 705 7.61 -30.30 9.09
CA ASN A 705 8.11 -29.40 10.14
C ASN A 705 7.68 -29.89 11.53
N ILE A 706 8.65 -30.34 12.32
CA ILE A 706 8.45 -30.83 13.69
C ILE A 706 9.14 -29.94 14.74
N THR A 707 9.38 -28.67 14.43
CA THR A 707 10.06 -27.70 15.30
C THR A 707 9.45 -27.61 16.70
N ASP A 708 8.14 -27.66 16.83
CA ASP A 708 7.45 -27.55 18.13
C ASP A 708 7.63 -28.78 19.03
N ASN A 709 8.08 -29.91 18.45
CA ASN A 709 8.40 -31.14 19.19
C ASN A 709 9.84 -31.15 19.74
N ILE A 710 10.65 -30.12 19.49
CA ILE A 710 12.04 -30.07 19.95
C ILE A 710 12.11 -29.99 21.48
N VAL A 711 12.71 -31.02 22.08
CA VAL A 711 13.08 -31.03 23.49
C VAL A 711 14.40 -30.28 23.66
N ARG A 712 14.37 -29.21 24.46
CA ARG A 712 15.55 -28.45 24.89
C ARG A 712 15.93 -28.83 26.32
N THR A 713 17.19 -29.18 26.56
CA THR A 713 17.74 -29.40 27.91
C THR A 713 19.01 -28.59 28.12
N ILE A 714 19.14 -27.92 29.26
CA ILE A 714 20.33 -27.14 29.61
C ILE A 714 21.09 -27.88 30.71
N THR A 715 22.40 -28.04 30.56
CA THR A 715 23.29 -28.63 31.56
C THR A 715 24.40 -27.67 31.95
N ASN A 716 24.76 -27.63 33.23
CA ASN A 716 25.93 -26.88 33.71
C ASN A 716 27.23 -27.66 33.56
N GLN A 717 28.37 -27.00 33.79
CA GLN A 717 29.72 -27.56 33.68
C GLN A 717 29.98 -28.81 34.56
N GLN A 718 29.14 -29.03 35.58
CA GLN A 718 29.19 -30.22 36.44
C GLN A 718 28.31 -31.37 35.91
N GLY A 719 27.71 -31.23 34.72
CA GLY A 719 26.87 -32.22 34.05
C GLY A 719 25.44 -32.32 34.60
N ASN A 720 25.00 -31.39 35.44
CA ASN A 720 23.65 -31.41 36.00
C ASN A 720 22.70 -30.63 35.10
N GLN A 721 21.50 -31.16 34.85
CA GLN A 721 20.44 -30.43 34.18
C GLN A 721 19.95 -29.27 35.05
N VAL A 722 19.70 -28.11 34.42
CA VAL A 722 19.23 -26.86 35.03
C VAL A 722 18.13 -26.25 34.16
N ASP A 723 17.25 -25.44 34.77
CA ASP A 723 16.10 -24.86 34.06
C ASP A 723 16.49 -23.69 33.14
N LYS A 724 17.60 -23.01 33.43
CA LYS A 724 18.17 -21.90 32.65
C LYS A 724 19.69 -21.81 32.79
N VAL A 725 20.31 -21.04 31.88
CA VAL A 725 21.68 -20.52 32.09
C VAL A 725 21.65 -19.55 33.26
N ASP A 726 22.64 -19.65 34.16
CA ASP A 726 22.77 -18.77 35.33
C ASP A 726 24.03 -17.91 35.21
N THR A 727 23.88 -16.76 34.58
CA THR A 727 24.95 -15.78 34.32
C THR A 727 25.50 -15.13 35.59
N THR A 728 24.90 -15.36 36.76
CA THR A 728 25.47 -14.94 38.06
C THR A 728 26.63 -15.83 38.51
N LYS A 729 26.91 -16.93 37.79
CA LYS A 729 27.99 -17.88 38.10
C LYS A 729 28.82 -18.15 36.86
N ALA A 730 30.14 -17.94 37.00
CA ALA A 730 31.09 -18.35 35.99
C ALA A 730 31.06 -19.87 35.80
N GLY A 731 31.30 -20.30 34.56
CA GLY A 731 31.25 -21.69 34.14
C GLY A 731 30.70 -21.85 32.72
N GLU A 732 30.78 -23.09 32.24
CA GLU A 732 30.22 -23.48 30.95
C GLU A 732 28.81 -24.05 31.12
N TYR A 733 27.91 -23.70 30.19
CA TYR A 733 26.57 -24.27 30.08
C TYR A 733 26.39 -24.84 28.67
N THR A 734 25.91 -26.07 28.56
CA THR A 734 25.57 -26.72 27.28
C THR A 734 24.06 -26.81 27.14
N ILE A 735 23.53 -26.32 26.03
CA ILE A 735 22.12 -26.35 25.67
C ILE A 735 21.98 -27.38 24.55
N SER A 736 21.38 -28.53 24.84
CA SER A 736 21.11 -29.58 23.87
C SER A 736 19.70 -29.44 23.27
N TYR A 737 19.61 -29.70 21.98
CA TYR A 737 18.39 -29.78 21.19
C TYR A 737 18.25 -31.17 20.58
N ASN A 738 17.12 -31.82 20.85
CA ASN A 738 16.80 -33.16 20.36
C ASN A 738 15.32 -33.25 19.97
N VAL A 739 14.97 -34.11 19.02
CA VAL A 739 13.59 -34.36 18.57
C VAL A 739 13.50 -35.79 18.03
N SER A 740 12.28 -36.32 17.93
CA SER A 740 12.01 -37.58 17.25
C SER A 740 10.71 -37.45 16.45
N ASP A 741 10.64 -38.14 15.31
CA ASP A 741 9.45 -38.22 14.47
C ASP A 741 8.38 -39.18 15.04
N VAL A 742 7.25 -39.32 14.35
CA VAL A 742 6.14 -40.23 14.70
C VAL A 742 6.54 -41.70 14.52
N ALA A 743 7.47 -42.02 13.62
CA ALA A 743 8.07 -43.35 13.48
C ALA A 743 9.09 -43.69 14.60
N SER A 744 9.39 -42.72 15.47
CA SER A 744 10.36 -42.76 16.56
C SER A 744 11.84 -42.84 16.14
N ASN A 745 12.21 -42.41 14.92
CA ASN A 745 13.62 -42.15 14.64
C ASN A 745 14.05 -40.86 15.34
N GLN A 746 15.25 -40.87 15.90
CA GLN A 746 15.75 -39.74 16.69
C GLN A 746 16.67 -38.87 15.85
N ALA A 747 16.55 -37.56 15.95
CA ALA A 747 17.49 -36.63 15.35
C ALA A 747 18.93 -36.87 15.81
N ASN A 748 19.89 -36.27 15.10
CA ASN A 748 21.23 -36.13 15.65
C ASN A 748 21.23 -34.87 16.53
N GLU A 749 21.56 -35.02 17.82
CA GLU A 749 21.52 -33.93 18.80
C GLU A 749 22.42 -32.74 18.38
N VAL A 750 21.89 -31.53 18.52
CA VAL A 750 22.60 -30.28 18.21
C VAL A 750 22.77 -29.48 19.50
N THR A 751 23.98 -29.00 19.77
CA THR A 751 24.28 -28.27 21.02
C THR A 751 24.75 -26.84 20.78
N ARG A 752 24.39 -25.94 21.70
CA ARG A 752 25.02 -24.63 21.93
C ARG A 752 25.84 -24.67 23.22
N THR A 753 26.95 -23.94 23.24
CA THR A 753 27.77 -23.70 24.44
C THR A 753 27.67 -22.22 24.85
N VAL A 754 27.48 -21.94 26.14
CA VAL A 754 27.53 -20.59 26.73
C VAL A 754 28.62 -20.58 27.79
N ILE A 755 29.59 -19.67 27.67
CA ILE A 755 30.75 -19.57 28.56
C ILE A 755 30.66 -18.29 29.36
N VAL A 756 30.40 -18.39 30.66
CA VAL A 756 30.39 -17.26 31.60
C VAL A 756 31.75 -17.18 32.30
N LYS A 757 32.44 -16.04 32.25
CA LYS A 757 33.80 -15.86 32.79
C LYS A 757 33.83 -15.10 34.12
N GLU A 758 34.74 -15.48 35.01
CA GLU A 758 35.02 -14.71 36.23
C GLU A 758 35.65 -13.35 35.90
N LYS A 759 35.40 -12.36 36.76
CA LYS A 759 35.96 -11.01 36.65
C LYS A 759 37.21 -10.90 37.52
N GLU A 760 38.38 -10.76 36.90
CA GLU A 760 39.70 -10.86 37.57
C GLU A 760 40.02 -9.68 38.51
N VAL A 761 40.99 -9.86 39.43
CA VAL A 761 41.43 -8.85 40.42
C VAL A 761 42.94 -9.01 40.73
N PRO A 762 43.80 -7.98 40.54
CA PRO A 762 45.24 -8.06 40.76
C PRO A 762 45.78 -7.13 41.89
N GLN A 763 47.06 -7.34 42.25
CA GLN A 763 47.91 -6.47 43.09
C GLN A 763 49.39 -6.65 42.63
N GLN A 764 50.34 -5.74 42.85
CA GLN A 764 50.38 -4.57 43.74
C GLN A 764 51.08 -3.35 43.06
N VAL A 765 50.82 -2.13 43.55
CA VAL A 765 51.20 -0.85 42.91
C VAL A 765 52.11 0.03 43.79
N SER A 766 53.00 0.79 43.16
CA SER A 766 53.92 1.78 43.75
C SER A 766 53.81 3.16 43.06
N VAL A 767 54.21 4.25 43.75
CA VAL A 767 54.05 5.63 43.27
C VAL A 767 55.25 6.53 43.66
N ASP A 768 55.80 7.25 42.70
CA ASP A 768 56.80 8.34 42.84
C ASP A 768 56.22 9.70 42.37
N ILE A 769 56.71 10.81 42.94
CA ILE A 769 56.30 12.18 42.58
C ILE A 769 57.52 13.10 42.48
N GLN A 770 57.64 13.81 41.37
CA GLN A 770 58.71 14.76 41.09
C GLN A 770 58.10 16.13 40.73
N VAL A 771 58.68 17.22 41.23
CA VAL A 771 58.19 18.59 41.02
C VAL A 771 59.33 19.47 40.51
N ASP A 772 59.14 20.09 39.34
CA ASP A 772 60.06 21.02 38.70
C ASP A 772 59.34 22.34 38.39
N GLY A 773 59.47 23.31 39.29
CA GLY A 773 58.67 24.55 39.28
C GLY A 773 57.17 24.23 39.43
N TYR A 774 56.39 24.55 38.40
CA TYR A 774 54.96 24.24 38.30
C TYR A 774 54.67 22.85 37.71
N LYS A 775 55.67 22.19 37.12
CA LYS A 775 55.49 20.92 36.44
C LYS A 775 55.60 19.78 37.45
N VAL A 776 54.51 19.03 37.62
CA VAL A 776 54.47 17.82 38.43
C VAL A 776 54.47 16.60 37.52
N ILE A 777 55.31 15.63 37.84
CA ILE A 777 55.40 14.33 37.18
C ILE A 777 55.08 13.28 38.25
N ILE A 778 54.08 12.44 38.00
CA ILE A 778 53.66 11.36 38.90
C ILE A 778 53.81 10.05 38.14
N THR A 779 54.65 9.15 38.66
CA THR A 779 54.94 7.86 38.05
C THR A 779 54.37 6.75 38.92
N VAL A 780 53.56 5.88 38.32
CA VAL A 780 52.86 4.77 38.97
C VAL A 780 53.30 3.46 38.32
N GLU A 781 53.90 2.55 39.09
CA GLU A 781 54.47 1.28 38.58
C GLU A 781 53.96 0.08 39.39
N GLY A 782 53.55 -0.98 38.70
CA GLY A 782 53.05 -2.21 39.34
C GLY A 782 52.80 -3.34 38.35
N GLU A 783 53.07 -4.58 38.75
CA GLU A 783 52.84 -5.75 37.88
C GLU A 783 51.34 -5.94 37.64
N ASN A 784 50.94 -5.96 36.36
CA ASN A 784 49.57 -6.06 35.85
C ASN A 784 48.67 -4.85 36.18
N LEU A 785 49.19 -3.63 35.97
CA LEU A 785 48.31 -2.51 35.61
C LEU A 785 47.71 -2.82 34.22
N SER A 786 46.45 -3.27 34.15
CA SER A 786 45.84 -3.80 32.92
C SER A 786 44.66 -3.01 32.34
N HIS A 787 44.10 -2.07 33.09
CA HIS A 787 42.99 -1.22 32.64
C HIS A 787 43.36 0.26 32.70
N PHE A 788 43.06 0.94 33.80
CA PHE A 788 43.32 2.37 33.97
C PHE A 788 43.86 2.69 35.37
N VAL A 789 44.59 3.81 35.47
CA VAL A 789 44.91 4.47 36.73
C VAL A 789 44.20 5.82 36.74
N GLU A 790 43.34 6.05 37.73
CA GLU A 790 42.81 7.37 38.05
C GLU A 790 43.83 8.13 38.92
N LEU A 791 44.11 9.37 38.55
CA LEU A 791 44.81 10.35 39.39
C LEU A 791 43.87 11.52 39.64
N LYS A 792 43.77 11.96 40.90
CA LYS A 792 43.21 13.27 41.28
C LYS A 792 44.25 14.05 42.06
N ILE A 793 44.35 15.35 41.82
CA ILE A 793 45.21 16.25 42.60
C ILE A 793 44.32 17.28 43.28
N ILE A 794 44.41 17.36 44.61
CA ILE A 794 43.55 18.17 45.45
C ILE A 794 44.41 19.16 46.23
N ASN A 795 43.99 20.43 46.24
CA ASN A 795 44.63 21.49 47.01
C ASN A 795 44.32 21.32 48.50
N LYS A 796 45.35 21.23 49.35
CA LYS A 796 45.18 20.93 50.79
C LYS A 796 44.68 22.13 51.61
N GLU A 797 44.80 23.35 51.08
CA GLU A 797 44.37 24.57 51.76
C GLU A 797 42.92 24.93 51.44
N THR A 798 42.46 24.68 50.20
CA THR A 798 41.07 24.98 49.75
C THR A 798 40.15 23.75 49.69
N GLY A 799 40.71 22.54 49.52
CA GLY A 799 39.95 21.32 49.22
C GLY A 799 39.53 21.18 47.75
N GLU A 800 39.95 22.10 46.88
CA GLU A 800 39.59 22.11 45.45
C GLU A 800 40.35 21.04 44.64
N LEU A 801 39.67 20.47 43.64
CA LEU A 801 40.26 19.55 42.67
C LEU A 801 40.98 20.36 41.58
N GLU A 802 42.30 20.21 41.48
CA GLU A 802 43.18 20.95 40.57
C GLU A 802 43.47 20.20 39.27
N PHE A 803 43.36 18.87 39.31
CA PHE A 803 43.56 17.99 38.16
C PHE A 803 42.85 16.65 38.40
N ALA A 804 42.24 16.10 37.36
CA ALA A 804 41.84 14.71 37.31
C ALA A 804 42.20 14.16 35.92
N ASP A 805 42.77 12.95 35.88
CA ASP A 805 43.23 12.29 34.65
C ASP A 805 43.16 10.78 34.86
N THR A 806 42.81 10.03 33.81
CA THR A 806 42.60 8.58 33.87
C THR A 806 43.29 7.95 32.67
N ARG A 807 44.40 7.24 32.92
CA ARG A 807 45.29 6.75 31.85
C ARG A 807 45.38 5.23 31.82
N THR A 808 45.34 4.68 30.61
CA THR A 808 45.74 3.31 30.32
C THR A 808 47.23 3.12 30.58
N SER A 809 47.61 1.95 31.09
CA SER A 809 48.98 1.58 31.40
C SER A 809 49.70 0.95 30.21
N GLU A 810 50.80 1.56 29.77
CA GLU A 810 51.73 0.94 28.85
C GLU A 810 52.85 0.23 29.64
N ASN A 811 53.01 -1.08 29.44
CA ASN A 811 54.10 -1.87 30.02
C ASN A 811 54.22 -1.76 31.56
N ASN A 812 53.10 -1.88 32.29
CA ASN A 812 53.06 -1.85 33.77
C ASN A 812 53.54 -0.53 34.42
N SER A 813 53.55 0.56 33.66
CA SER A 813 53.82 1.92 34.16
C SER A 813 52.78 2.92 33.64
N VAL A 814 52.48 3.96 34.42
CA VAL A 814 51.72 5.15 34.02
C VAL A 814 52.48 6.38 34.47
N VAL A 815 52.73 7.31 33.55
CA VAL A 815 53.31 8.62 33.87
C VAL A 815 52.28 9.71 33.58
N PHE A 816 51.87 10.41 34.63
CA PHE A 816 51.13 11.66 34.53
C PHE A 816 52.12 12.83 34.49
N THR A 817 51.76 13.89 33.78
CA THR A 817 52.52 15.13 33.75
C THR A 817 51.55 16.29 33.59
N LYS A 818 51.48 17.17 34.59
CA LYS A 818 50.59 18.34 34.60
C LYS A 818 51.36 19.55 35.11
N THR A 819 51.16 20.69 34.44
CA THR A 819 51.51 22.00 35.00
C THR A 819 50.39 22.44 35.92
N ILE A 820 50.70 22.74 37.18
CA ILE A 820 49.78 23.30 38.17
C ILE A 820 50.30 24.69 38.50
N GLU A 821 49.62 25.72 38.00
CA GLU A 821 50.11 27.10 38.05
C GLU A 821 49.77 27.84 39.35
N LYS A 822 49.11 27.15 40.28
CA LYS A 822 48.85 27.61 41.65
C LYS A 822 49.98 27.17 42.59
N VAL A 823 50.32 28.04 43.55
CA VAL A 823 51.19 27.70 44.68
C VAL A 823 50.37 27.18 45.86
N GLY A 824 50.92 26.21 46.60
CA GLY A 824 50.23 25.56 47.71
C GLY A 824 50.82 24.18 48.02
N GLU A 825 50.23 23.53 49.03
CA GLU A 825 50.39 22.09 49.26
C GLU A 825 49.23 21.32 48.63
N PHE A 826 49.54 20.18 48.01
CA PHE A 826 48.60 19.37 47.25
C PHE A 826 48.71 17.89 47.66
N THR A 827 47.60 17.16 47.60
CA THR A 827 47.57 15.70 47.72
C THR A 827 47.21 15.11 46.37
N ALA A 828 48.03 14.20 45.87
CA ALA A 828 47.68 13.29 44.79
C ALA A 828 46.97 12.06 45.38
N ASP A 829 45.73 11.82 44.97
CA ASP A 829 44.95 10.62 45.22
C ASP A 829 45.06 9.71 43.99
N ILE A 830 45.83 8.63 44.09
CA ILE A 830 45.99 7.64 43.01
C ILE A 830 45.10 6.43 43.28
N LYS A 831 44.24 6.08 42.32
CA LYS A 831 43.35 4.91 42.35
C LYS A 831 43.58 4.04 41.11
N PRO A 832 44.32 2.92 41.22
CA PRO A 832 44.29 1.86 40.23
C PRO A 832 42.86 1.29 40.15
N PHE A 833 42.31 1.12 38.94
CA PHE A 833 40.88 0.83 38.75
C PHE A 833 40.42 -0.45 39.47
N ASP A 834 41.27 -1.47 39.49
CA ASP A 834 40.96 -2.80 40.02
C ASP A 834 41.21 -2.94 41.54
N LYS A 835 40.41 -2.20 42.32
CA LYS A 835 40.24 -2.36 43.80
C LYS A 835 41.50 -2.16 44.66
N GLY A 836 42.37 -1.22 44.30
CA GLY A 836 43.34 -0.66 45.25
C GLY A 836 42.67 0.30 46.26
N ASP A 837 43.20 0.37 47.49
CA ASP A 837 42.97 1.53 48.36
C ASP A 837 43.52 2.81 47.68
N ILE A 838 42.93 3.97 47.95
CA ILE A 838 43.42 5.24 47.39
C ILE A 838 44.81 5.53 47.97
N ILE A 839 45.82 5.56 47.11
CA ILE A 839 47.20 5.87 47.48
C ILE A 839 47.35 7.40 47.52
N GLN A 840 47.24 7.98 48.71
CA GLN A 840 47.41 9.43 48.91
C GLN A 840 48.90 9.81 49.05
N LYS A 841 49.32 10.86 48.35
CA LYS A 841 50.71 11.36 48.32
C LYS A 841 50.77 12.89 48.29
N ASP A 842 51.41 13.50 49.29
CA ASP A 842 51.54 14.95 49.39
C ASP A 842 52.75 15.51 48.62
N PHE A 843 52.59 16.69 48.02
CA PHE A 843 53.66 17.49 47.41
C PHE A 843 53.37 19.01 47.49
N ARG A 844 54.32 19.86 47.06
CA ARG A 844 54.23 21.34 47.21
C ARG A 844 54.85 22.09 46.02
N ILE A 845 54.24 23.21 45.61
CA ILE A 845 54.65 24.07 44.47
C ILE A 845 54.94 25.51 44.94
N GLN A 846 55.82 26.25 44.25
CA GLN A 846 56.32 27.59 44.63
C GLN A 846 56.59 28.49 43.40
N GLY A 847 56.15 29.77 43.43
CA GLY A 847 56.30 30.76 42.34
C GLY A 847 55.25 31.91 42.36
N GLU A 848 55.18 32.71 41.28
CA GLU A 848 54.06 33.63 40.93
C GLU A 848 53.45 33.25 39.56
N ALA A 849 52.12 33.31 39.42
CA ALA A 849 51.36 32.62 38.35
C ALA A 849 51.20 33.41 37.02
N PRO A 850 50.94 32.73 35.88
CA PRO A 850 50.61 33.35 34.58
C PRO A 850 49.14 33.82 34.46
N ASP A 851 48.81 34.51 33.35
CA ASP A 851 47.43 34.87 33.00
C ASP A 851 46.62 33.62 32.54
N PRO A 852 45.40 33.39 33.06
CA PRO A 852 44.57 32.23 32.72
C PRO A 852 43.92 32.34 31.34
N ASP A 853 43.49 31.19 30.82
CA ASP A 853 42.72 31.11 29.57
C ASP A 853 41.22 31.03 29.79
N THR A 854 40.44 31.56 28.84
CA THR A 854 39.00 31.83 29.01
C THR A 854 38.19 31.78 27.70
N GLU A 855 38.76 31.33 26.58
CA GLU A 855 38.00 31.13 25.33
C GLU A 855 37.42 29.71 25.32
N LYS A 856 36.35 29.46 24.55
CA LYS A 856 35.70 28.13 24.50
C LYS A 856 36.17 27.35 23.27
N PRO A 857 36.43 26.04 23.39
CA PRO A 857 36.65 25.18 22.22
C PRO A 857 35.40 25.09 21.33
N LYS A 858 35.64 24.80 20.04
CA LYS A 858 34.63 24.73 18.99
C LYS A 858 34.61 23.35 18.33
N ILE A 859 33.46 22.67 18.44
CA ILE A 859 33.18 21.41 17.75
C ILE A 859 32.69 21.68 16.30
N SER A 860 32.93 20.75 15.37
CA SER A 860 32.37 20.72 14.02
C SER A 860 32.12 19.28 13.58
N LEU A 861 30.90 18.96 13.14
CA LEU A 861 30.54 17.60 12.68
C LEU A 861 31.25 17.22 11.37
N ASN A 862 31.61 15.95 11.23
CA ASN A 862 31.99 15.38 9.94
C ASN A 862 30.71 14.86 9.27
N GLY A 863 30.41 15.25 8.02
CA GLY A 863 29.17 14.82 7.35
C GLY A 863 27.90 15.53 7.85
N LYS A 864 26.71 14.95 7.55
CA LYS A 864 25.41 15.61 7.83
C LYS A 864 25.14 15.78 9.34
N LYS A 865 24.40 16.82 9.71
CA LYS A 865 23.79 16.96 11.04
C LYS A 865 22.64 15.97 11.26
N GLU A 866 21.99 15.53 10.19
CA GLU A 866 20.79 14.70 10.24
C GLU A 866 20.92 13.52 9.26
N ILE A 867 20.57 12.32 9.70
CA ILE A 867 20.73 11.08 8.93
C ILE A 867 19.42 10.29 9.00
N GLU A 868 18.66 10.31 7.90
CA GLU A 868 17.54 9.37 7.67
C GLU A 868 18.08 7.97 7.34
N LEU A 869 17.45 6.94 7.90
CA LEU A 869 17.68 5.51 7.67
C LEU A 869 16.34 4.78 7.48
N GLU A 870 16.34 3.63 6.80
CA GLU A 870 15.24 2.68 6.79
C GLU A 870 15.45 1.56 7.84
N PHE A 871 14.37 0.90 8.27
CA PHE A 871 14.44 -0.24 9.19
C PHE A 871 15.45 -1.30 8.72
N GLY A 872 16.41 -1.65 9.58
CA GLY A 872 17.47 -2.63 9.34
C GLY A 872 18.72 -2.10 8.64
N ASP A 873 18.82 -0.79 8.33
CA ASP A 873 20.04 -0.21 7.74
C ASP A 873 21.26 -0.30 8.68
N ILE A 874 22.46 -0.37 8.09
CA ILE A 874 23.72 -0.42 8.85
C ILE A 874 24.23 1.00 9.12
N TYR A 875 23.91 1.52 10.31
CA TYR A 875 24.44 2.81 10.74
C TYR A 875 25.96 2.78 10.99
N ASN A 876 26.65 3.83 10.54
CA ASN A 876 28.08 4.07 10.81
C ASN A 876 28.26 5.56 11.11
N GLU A 877 28.68 5.89 12.33
CA GLU A 877 28.79 7.27 12.85
C GLU A 877 30.00 8.02 12.21
N PRO A 878 29.79 9.11 11.45
CA PRO A 878 30.86 9.81 10.70
C PRO A 878 31.92 10.57 11.53
N GLY A 879 31.68 10.81 12.81
CA GLY A 879 32.50 11.55 13.75
C GLY A 879 32.26 13.07 13.78
N ALA A 880 33.09 13.74 14.58
CA ALA A 880 33.23 15.19 14.67
C ALA A 880 34.72 15.57 14.83
N THR A 881 35.02 16.87 14.82
CA THR A 881 36.34 17.47 15.09
C THR A 881 36.19 18.61 16.11
N ALA A 882 37.23 18.92 16.87
CA ALA A 882 37.20 20.01 17.86
C ALA A 882 38.52 20.78 17.90
N VAL A 883 38.41 22.12 17.88
CA VAL A 883 39.57 23.03 17.87
C VAL A 883 39.44 24.17 18.87
N ASP A 884 40.59 24.68 19.31
CA ASP A 884 40.71 25.68 20.37
C ASP A 884 41.78 26.76 20.07
N ASN A 885 41.73 27.91 20.74
CA ASN A 885 42.67 29.02 20.53
C ASN A 885 44.07 28.80 21.14
N LYS A 886 44.21 27.99 22.21
CA LYS A 886 45.50 27.65 22.85
C LYS A 886 45.88 26.18 22.66
N ASP A 887 44.94 25.27 22.93
CA ASP A 887 45.14 23.81 22.85
C ASP A 887 45.12 23.30 21.39
N ARG A 888 44.62 24.11 20.45
CA ARG A 888 44.59 23.90 18.99
C ARG A 888 43.66 22.81 18.48
N ASP A 889 44.00 21.54 18.66
CA ASP A 889 43.23 20.41 18.18
C ASP A 889 43.03 19.44 19.35
N ILE A 890 41.77 19.31 19.74
CA ILE A 890 41.32 18.50 20.86
C ILE A 890 40.24 17.50 20.40
N THR A 891 40.26 17.14 19.12
CA THR A 891 39.33 16.18 18.51
C THR A 891 39.30 14.84 19.26
N GLU A 892 40.44 14.37 19.77
CA GLU A 892 40.53 13.12 20.54
C GLU A 892 39.88 13.21 21.94
N ASN A 893 39.55 14.42 22.42
CA ASN A 893 38.90 14.65 23.71
C ASN A 893 37.36 14.74 23.61
N ILE A 894 36.77 14.57 22.42
CA ILE A 894 35.31 14.65 22.25
C ILE A 894 34.64 13.45 22.93
N VAL A 895 33.83 13.74 23.95
CA VAL A 895 32.90 12.78 24.55
C VAL A 895 31.66 12.71 23.68
N VAL A 896 31.25 11.49 23.34
CA VAL A 896 30.03 11.21 22.57
C VAL A 896 29.06 10.41 23.43
N THR A 897 27.81 10.83 23.47
CA THR A 897 26.69 10.08 24.09
C THR A 897 25.52 10.02 23.10
N ILE A 898 24.62 9.06 23.26
CA ILE A 898 23.44 8.90 22.39
C ILE A 898 22.20 8.82 23.27
N THR A 899 21.15 9.55 22.93
CA THR A 899 19.82 9.44 23.58
C THR A 899 18.75 9.02 22.58
N ASN A 900 17.81 8.19 23.02
CA ASN A 900 16.61 7.87 22.24
C ASN A 900 15.56 9.00 22.28
N GLN A 901 14.48 8.87 21.50
CA GLN A 901 13.38 9.84 21.40
C GLN A 901 12.68 10.16 22.75
N GLN A 902 12.81 9.30 23.77
CA GLN A 902 12.29 9.55 25.12
C GLN A 902 13.32 10.21 26.05
N GLY A 903 14.49 10.61 25.53
CA GLY A 903 15.57 11.28 26.27
C GLY A 903 16.45 10.37 27.11
N ASN A 904 16.37 9.05 26.95
CA ASN A 904 17.17 8.09 27.70
C ASN A 904 18.48 7.79 26.97
N GLU A 905 19.59 7.73 27.70
CA GLU A 905 20.91 7.38 27.16
C GLU A 905 20.97 5.90 26.71
N VAL A 906 21.61 5.63 25.57
CA VAL A 906 21.73 4.32 24.92
C VAL A 906 23.12 4.13 24.32
N ASP A 907 23.62 2.88 24.30
CA ASP A 907 24.98 2.58 23.82
C ASP A 907 25.15 2.68 22.28
N ILE A 908 24.04 2.53 21.52
CA ILE A 908 24.02 2.52 20.06
C ILE A 908 22.75 3.18 19.51
N VAL A 909 22.80 3.61 18.24
CA VAL A 909 21.58 3.78 17.43
C VAL A 909 21.08 2.40 17.05
N ASP A 910 19.89 2.03 17.54
CA ASP A 910 19.21 0.80 17.11
C ASP A 910 18.42 1.08 15.83
N THR A 911 18.80 0.41 14.73
CA THR A 911 18.08 0.49 13.45
C THR A 911 17.05 -0.62 13.27
N THR A 912 16.89 -1.51 14.27
CA THR A 912 15.87 -2.57 14.29
C THR A 912 14.55 -2.16 14.96
N SER A 913 14.43 -0.88 15.32
CA SER A 913 13.18 -0.23 15.71
C SER A 913 13.11 1.16 15.09
N ALA A 914 11.91 1.63 14.75
CA ALA A 914 11.70 2.97 14.21
C ALA A 914 11.66 4.01 15.35
N GLY A 915 12.27 5.17 15.13
CA GLY A 915 12.40 6.21 16.13
C GLY A 915 13.51 7.22 15.82
N GLU A 916 13.60 8.22 16.68
CA GLU A 916 14.64 9.25 16.63
C GLU A 916 15.72 8.99 17.68
N PHE A 917 16.98 9.19 17.30
CA PHE A 917 18.14 9.16 18.19
C PHE A 917 18.93 10.46 18.05
N THR A 918 19.37 11.04 19.16
CA THR A 918 20.23 12.22 19.20
C THR A 918 21.60 11.83 19.70
N ILE A 919 22.64 12.08 18.90
CA ILE A 919 24.04 11.88 19.27
C ILE A 919 24.61 13.24 19.69
N HIS A 920 25.10 13.34 20.92
CA HIS A 920 25.61 14.57 21.52
C HIS A 920 27.14 14.53 21.56
N TYR A 921 27.78 15.62 21.11
CA TYR A 921 29.24 15.78 21.08
C TYR A 921 29.61 16.90 22.03
N ASN A 922 30.41 16.57 23.03
CA ASN A 922 30.86 17.50 24.07
C ASN A 922 32.39 17.46 24.20
N VAL A 923 33.00 18.61 24.46
CA VAL A 923 34.45 18.70 24.71
C VAL A 923 34.75 19.85 25.67
N THR A 924 35.82 19.71 26.44
CA THR A 924 36.36 20.72 27.35
C THR A 924 37.86 20.85 27.08
N ASP A 925 38.40 22.06 27.16
CA ASP A 925 39.84 22.32 27.01
C ASP A 925 40.62 21.98 28.31
N GLN A 926 41.95 22.21 28.32
CA GLN A 926 42.79 21.98 29.50
C GLN A 926 42.65 23.04 30.61
N ALA A 927 41.93 24.14 30.36
CA ALA A 927 41.64 25.22 31.30
C ALA A 927 40.28 25.05 32.01
N GLY A 928 39.38 24.23 31.46
CA GLY A 928 38.03 23.96 31.97
C GLY A 928 36.90 24.66 31.21
N ASN A 929 37.17 25.31 30.07
CA ASN A 929 36.11 25.92 29.27
C ASN A 929 35.40 24.82 28.46
N VAL A 930 34.14 24.58 28.77
CA VAL A 930 33.30 23.62 28.05
C VAL A 930 32.86 24.25 26.72
N ALA A 931 32.95 23.51 25.62
CA ALA A 931 32.41 23.92 24.33
C ALA A 931 30.90 24.25 24.42
N ASN A 932 30.35 24.79 23.34
CA ASN A 932 28.91 24.69 23.13
C ASN A 932 28.65 23.31 22.52
N GLU A 933 27.74 22.55 23.15
CA GLU A 933 27.33 21.23 22.69
C GLU A 933 26.87 21.26 21.23
N VAL A 934 27.24 20.22 20.48
CA VAL A 934 26.78 20.01 19.11
C VAL A 934 26.06 18.67 19.08
N THR A 935 24.97 18.57 18.32
CA THR A 935 24.17 17.35 18.21
C THR A 935 23.96 16.92 16.75
N ARG A 936 23.85 15.61 16.55
CA ARG A 936 23.40 14.95 15.32
C ARG A 936 22.10 14.21 15.60
N THR A 937 21.14 14.31 14.69
CA THR A 937 19.92 13.50 14.73
C THR A 937 20.05 12.31 13.77
N VAL A 938 19.57 11.14 14.17
CA VAL A 938 19.43 9.95 13.32
C VAL A 938 17.97 9.50 13.40
N ILE A 939 17.29 9.46 12.27
CA ILE A 939 15.87 9.09 12.17
C ILE A 939 15.80 7.73 11.49
N VAL A 940 15.41 6.70 12.24
CA VAL A 940 15.08 5.39 11.69
C VAL A 940 13.60 5.40 11.37
N ASN A 941 13.26 5.46 10.09
CA ASN A 941 11.87 5.48 9.66
C ASN A 941 11.27 4.07 9.68
N GLU A 942 9.97 3.97 9.98
CA GLU A 942 9.22 2.76 9.63
C GLU A 942 9.30 2.58 8.11
N LYS A 943 9.73 1.39 7.67
CA LYS A 943 9.70 1.01 6.26
C LYS A 943 8.26 0.94 5.82
N GLU A 944 7.86 1.77 4.83
CA GLU A 944 6.47 1.87 4.36
C GLU A 944 5.87 0.48 4.10
N VAL A 945 4.98 0.04 5.00
CA VAL A 945 4.25 -1.22 4.84
C VAL A 945 3.27 -1.04 3.68
N PRO A 946 3.35 -1.87 2.61
CA PRO A 946 2.38 -1.78 1.53
C PRO A 946 1.03 -2.33 1.99
N GLU A 947 0.18 -1.46 2.51
CA GLU A 947 -1.25 -1.75 2.56
C GLU A 947 -1.74 -2.08 1.14
N HIS A 948 -2.66 -3.04 1.03
CA HIS A 948 -3.23 -3.53 -0.23
C HIS A 948 -2.35 -4.46 -1.09
N VAL A 949 -1.62 -5.42 -0.49
CA VAL A 949 -1.20 -6.64 -1.22
C VAL A 949 -2.42 -7.53 -1.50
N GLY A 950 -3.11 -7.28 -2.61
CA GLY A 950 -4.26 -8.04 -3.08
C GLY A 950 -3.87 -9.36 -3.77
N VAL A 951 -4.43 -10.47 -3.27
CA VAL A 951 -4.25 -11.82 -3.84
C VAL A 951 -5.55 -12.30 -4.50
N GLY A 952 -5.49 -12.63 -5.79
CA GLY A 952 -6.59 -13.24 -6.55
C GLY A 952 -6.20 -14.63 -7.06
N ILE A 953 -7.05 -15.63 -6.82
CA ILE A 953 -6.83 -17.03 -7.23
C ILE A 953 -7.93 -17.46 -8.20
N GLU A 954 -7.56 -17.71 -9.45
CA GLU A 954 -8.45 -18.25 -10.50
C GLU A 954 -8.16 -19.75 -10.72
N VAL A 955 -9.17 -20.61 -10.68
CA VAL A 955 -9.04 -22.04 -10.99
C VAL A 955 -9.87 -22.41 -12.22
N PHE A 956 -9.23 -22.86 -13.29
CA PHE A 956 -9.89 -23.34 -14.50
C PHE A 956 -9.51 -24.80 -14.81
N ARG A 957 -10.37 -25.72 -14.35
CA ARG A 957 -10.12 -27.18 -14.33
C ARG A 957 -8.85 -27.47 -13.52
N TYR A 958 -7.81 -27.98 -14.19
CA TYR A 958 -6.51 -28.29 -13.61
C TYR A 958 -5.53 -27.11 -13.61
N ASN A 959 -5.87 -25.97 -14.24
CA ASN A 959 -4.98 -24.82 -14.31
C ASN A 959 -5.34 -23.85 -13.18
N VAL A 960 -4.32 -23.39 -12.46
CA VAL A 960 -4.45 -22.40 -11.38
C VAL A 960 -3.67 -21.17 -11.79
N ALA A 961 -4.29 -20.00 -11.75
CA ALA A 961 -3.61 -18.72 -11.86
C ALA A 961 -3.70 -17.98 -10.53
N ILE A 962 -2.54 -17.57 -10.00
CA ILE A 962 -2.44 -16.78 -8.78
C ILE A 962 -1.89 -15.42 -9.19
N THR A 963 -2.70 -14.38 -9.03
CA THR A 963 -2.30 -12.99 -9.19
C THR A 963 -2.02 -12.41 -7.81
N VAL A 964 -0.86 -11.78 -7.64
CA VAL A 964 -0.52 -10.93 -6.50
C VAL A 964 -0.31 -9.53 -7.04
N VAL A 965 -0.96 -8.53 -6.46
CA VAL A 965 -0.81 -7.09 -6.79
C VAL A 965 -0.57 -6.35 -5.49
N GLY A 966 0.33 -5.38 -5.47
CA GLY A 966 0.56 -4.53 -4.31
C GLY A 966 1.64 -3.52 -4.63
N GLU A 967 1.50 -2.29 -4.14
CA GLU A 967 2.48 -1.24 -4.41
C GLU A 967 3.85 -1.62 -3.79
N ASN A 968 4.95 -1.20 -4.42
CA ASN A 968 6.32 -1.50 -3.99
C ASN A 968 6.71 -3.00 -3.93
N LEU A 969 6.07 -3.89 -4.70
CA LEU A 969 6.56 -5.26 -4.92
C LEU A 969 7.85 -5.22 -5.76
N SER A 970 8.98 -4.99 -5.09
CA SER A 970 10.25 -4.56 -5.70
C SER A 970 11.25 -5.69 -6.00
N ASN A 971 11.30 -6.73 -5.15
CA ASN A 971 12.37 -7.74 -5.16
C ASN A 971 11.91 -9.11 -5.68
N SER A 972 11.08 -9.84 -4.94
CA SER A 972 10.51 -11.14 -5.35
C SER A 972 9.24 -11.49 -4.58
N VAL A 973 8.48 -12.46 -5.09
CA VAL A 973 7.39 -13.14 -4.37
C VAL A 973 7.61 -14.65 -4.47
N GLU A 974 7.65 -15.34 -3.33
CA GLU A 974 7.60 -16.81 -3.27
C GLU A 974 6.13 -17.28 -3.24
N ILE A 975 5.84 -18.35 -3.97
CA ILE A 975 4.51 -18.98 -4.04
C ILE A 975 4.71 -20.48 -3.85
N THR A 976 4.17 -21.03 -2.76
CA THR A 976 4.18 -22.47 -2.45
C THR A 976 2.76 -22.99 -2.44
N ILE A 977 2.48 -24.09 -3.13
CA ILE A 977 1.16 -24.73 -3.20
C ILE A 977 1.24 -26.08 -2.50
N ILE A 978 0.41 -26.27 -1.48
CA ILE A 978 0.40 -27.43 -0.59
C ILE A 978 -0.95 -28.14 -0.69
N ASN A 979 -0.95 -29.46 -0.85
CA ASN A 979 -2.16 -30.27 -0.78
C ASN A 979 -2.68 -30.32 0.67
N LYS A 980 -3.86 -29.75 0.93
CA LYS A 980 -4.45 -29.64 2.27
C LYS A 980 -4.83 -31.00 2.87
N GLU A 981 -4.94 -32.05 2.05
CA GLU A 981 -5.33 -33.40 2.47
C GLU A 981 -4.12 -34.33 2.70
N THR A 982 -2.92 -33.97 2.23
CA THR A 982 -1.71 -34.81 2.35
C THR A 982 -0.45 -34.09 2.85
N GLY A 983 -0.46 -32.77 3.01
CA GLY A 983 0.72 -31.97 3.35
C GLY A 983 1.76 -31.85 2.23
N GLU A 984 1.54 -32.51 1.08
CA GLU A 984 2.45 -32.55 -0.06
C GLU A 984 2.60 -31.14 -0.68
N VAL A 985 3.82 -30.60 -0.67
CA VAL A 985 4.16 -29.43 -1.51
C VAL A 985 4.09 -29.86 -2.97
N VAL A 986 3.02 -29.45 -3.65
CA VAL A 986 2.77 -29.77 -5.07
C VAL A 986 3.62 -28.91 -5.99
N LEU A 987 3.95 -27.69 -5.55
CA LEU A 987 4.80 -26.75 -6.27
C LEU A 987 5.39 -25.69 -5.33
N ALA A 988 6.61 -25.24 -5.61
CA ALA A 988 7.16 -23.97 -5.12
C ALA A 988 7.80 -23.22 -6.30
N ASP A 989 7.58 -21.91 -6.40
CA ASP A 989 8.10 -21.03 -7.45
C ASP A 989 8.31 -19.62 -6.90
N THR A 990 9.36 -18.92 -7.38
CA THR A 990 9.74 -17.59 -6.91
C THR A 990 9.87 -16.64 -8.09
N ARG A 991 9.00 -15.62 -8.15
CA ARG A 991 8.90 -14.72 -9.31
C ARG A 991 9.24 -13.28 -8.96
N THR A 992 10.01 -12.65 -9.84
CA THR A 992 10.24 -11.20 -9.83
C THR A 992 8.96 -10.49 -10.34
N PRO A 993 8.45 -9.45 -9.64
CA PRO A 993 7.28 -8.69 -10.09
C PRO A 993 7.50 -7.92 -11.41
N GLU A 994 6.47 -7.85 -12.26
CA GLU A 994 6.46 -6.98 -13.46
C GLU A 994 5.42 -5.86 -13.29
N ASN A 995 5.88 -4.69 -12.83
CA ASN A 995 5.08 -3.53 -12.43
C ASN A 995 4.10 -3.85 -11.27
N ASP A 996 4.65 -4.02 -10.06
CA ASP A 996 3.85 -4.16 -8.82
C ASP A 996 2.81 -5.29 -8.83
N ARG A 997 3.10 -6.31 -9.66
CA ARG A 997 2.26 -7.47 -9.91
C ARG A 997 3.08 -8.71 -10.24
N VAL A 998 2.74 -9.83 -9.60
CA VAL A 998 3.14 -11.18 -10.01
C VAL A 998 1.93 -11.91 -10.57
N VAL A 999 2.10 -12.59 -11.70
CA VAL A 999 1.12 -13.57 -12.20
C VAL A 999 1.81 -14.91 -12.32
N PHE A 1000 1.41 -15.82 -11.43
CA PHE A 1000 1.68 -17.24 -11.50
C PHE A 1000 0.56 -17.92 -12.28
N THR A 1001 0.89 -18.93 -13.09
CA THR A 1001 -0.09 -19.77 -13.78
C THR A 1001 0.56 -21.12 -14.08
N GLU A 1002 -0.03 -22.20 -13.59
CA GLU A 1002 0.50 -23.57 -13.76
C GLU A 1002 -0.62 -24.62 -13.72
N ARG A 1003 -0.32 -25.85 -14.15
CA ARG A 1003 -1.28 -26.96 -14.19
C ARG A 1003 -1.01 -28.02 -13.12
N ILE A 1004 -1.98 -28.20 -12.22
CA ILE A 1004 -2.00 -29.23 -11.17
C ILE A 1004 -2.99 -30.33 -11.59
N ASP A 1005 -2.47 -31.49 -11.98
CA ASP A 1005 -3.26 -32.63 -12.48
C ASP A 1005 -3.97 -33.47 -11.39
N LYS A 1006 -3.81 -33.12 -10.11
CA LYS A 1006 -4.46 -33.75 -8.96
C LYS A 1006 -5.76 -32.99 -8.59
N VAL A 1007 -6.85 -33.72 -8.43
CA VAL A 1007 -8.12 -33.22 -7.85
C VAL A 1007 -7.98 -33.24 -6.32
N GLY A 1008 -8.37 -32.15 -5.64
CA GLY A 1008 -8.21 -32.00 -4.20
C GLY A 1008 -8.31 -30.55 -3.73
N LYS A 1009 -8.16 -30.34 -2.41
CA LYS A 1009 -8.03 -29.02 -1.77
C LYS A 1009 -6.57 -28.61 -1.64
N TYR A 1010 -6.29 -27.34 -1.87
CA TYR A 1010 -4.94 -26.79 -1.81
C TYR A 1010 -4.91 -25.50 -0.98
N ILE A 1011 -3.84 -25.35 -0.21
CA ILE A 1011 -3.39 -24.08 0.36
C ILE A 1011 -2.38 -23.49 -0.63
N VAL A 1012 -2.38 -22.18 -0.80
CA VAL A 1012 -1.26 -21.43 -1.38
C VAL A 1012 -0.70 -20.49 -0.32
N ASP A 1013 0.58 -20.67 -0.01
CA ASP A 1013 1.37 -19.77 0.81
C ASP A 1013 2.09 -18.78 -0.10
N ILE A 1014 1.88 -17.49 0.12
CA ILE A 1014 2.47 -16.40 -0.67
C ILE A 1014 3.30 -15.52 0.25
N LYS A 1015 4.57 -15.33 -0.10
CA LYS A 1015 5.50 -14.46 0.62
C LYS A 1015 6.04 -13.37 -0.29
N PRO A 1016 5.55 -12.13 -0.15
CA PRO A 1016 6.29 -10.95 -0.60
C PRO A 1016 7.67 -10.90 0.10
N PHE A 1017 8.65 -10.28 -0.54
CA PHE A 1017 10.02 -10.21 -0.03
C PHE A 1017 10.09 -9.50 1.34
N ASP A 1018 10.46 -10.29 2.35
CA ASP A 1018 11.11 -9.96 3.65
C ASP A 1018 10.92 -11.14 4.65
N ASN A 1019 10.08 -12.13 4.31
CA ASN A 1019 9.86 -13.41 5.02
C ASN A 1019 9.16 -13.35 6.39
N GLU A 1020 8.84 -12.18 6.93
CA GLU A 1020 8.20 -12.06 8.25
C GLU A 1020 6.70 -12.41 8.28
N TYR A 1021 6.03 -12.39 7.13
CA TYR A 1021 4.63 -12.80 7.00
C TYR A 1021 4.39 -13.74 5.81
N THR A 1022 3.26 -14.44 5.82
CA THR A 1022 2.82 -15.35 4.74
C THR A 1022 1.32 -15.18 4.55
N ILE A 1023 0.91 -14.78 3.35
CA ILE A 1023 -0.50 -14.67 2.98
C ILE A 1023 -0.96 -16.07 2.53
N GLN A 1024 -1.88 -16.67 3.28
CA GLN A 1024 -2.46 -17.97 2.95
C GLN A 1024 -3.79 -17.82 2.21
N GLY A 1025 -3.93 -18.51 1.08
CA GLY A 1025 -5.20 -18.67 0.36
C GLY A 1025 -5.58 -20.14 0.22
N GLU A 1026 -6.87 -20.43 0.04
CA GLU A 1026 -7.35 -21.80 -0.23
C GLU A 1026 -8.10 -21.87 -1.57
N PHE A 1027 -7.86 -22.96 -2.31
CA PHE A 1027 -8.61 -23.27 -3.53
C PHE A 1027 -8.86 -24.78 -3.67
N THR A 1028 -9.77 -25.16 -4.57
CA THR A 1028 -10.10 -26.58 -4.81
C THR A 1028 -10.12 -26.87 -6.30
N ILE A 1029 -9.38 -27.88 -6.74
CA ILE A 1029 -9.44 -28.39 -8.11
C ILE A 1029 -10.48 -29.50 -8.15
N GLN A 1030 -11.54 -29.31 -8.93
CA GLN A 1030 -12.61 -30.28 -9.12
C GLN A 1030 -12.64 -30.83 -10.56
N GLY A 1031 -12.88 -32.13 -10.71
CA GLY A 1031 -13.01 -32.79 -12.01
C GLY A 1031 -14.27 -32.37 -12.77
N GLU A 1032 -14.26 -32.50 -14.09
CA GLU A 1032 -15.29 -31.94 -14.99
C GLU A 1032 -16.71 -32.46 -14.73
N ASN A 1033 -17.61 -31.62 -14.18
CA ASN A 1033 -18.60 -30.88 -14.99
C ASN A 1033 -19.63 -30.05 -14.18
N GLN A 1034 -19.95 -28.87 -14.74
CA GLN A 1034 -21.27 -28.18 -14.66
C GLN A 1034 -21.87 -27.89 -13.28
N GLY A 1035 -21.32 -26.88 -12.61
CA GLY A 1035 -22.13 -25.77 -12.11
C GLY A 1035 -21.75 -24.51 -12.89
N VAL A 1036 -22.71 -23.62 -13.23
CA VAL A 1036 -22.37 -22.27 -13.69
C VAL A 1036 -22.01 -21.45 -12.45
N VAL A 1037 -20.84 -20.83 -12.44
CA VAL A 1037 -20.30 -20.06 -11.31
C VAL A 1037 -20.64 -18.58 -11.48
N ASP A 1038 -21.00 -17.93 -10.36
CA ASP A 1038 -20.76 -16.50 -10.06
C ASP A 1038 -19.53 -15.89 -10.74
N ILE A 1039 -19.67 -15.30 -11.92
CA ILE A 1039 -18.69 -14.39 -12.52
C ILE A 1039 -19.32 -13.09 -13.04
N ARG A 1040 -20.64 -12.94 -12.91
CA ARG A 1040 -21.34 -11.67 -13.13
C ARG A 1040 -21.35 -10.92 -11.80
N ARG A 1041 -21.39 -9.58 -11.90
CA ARG A 1041 -21.33 -8.70 -10.73
C ARG A 1041 -22.72 -8.15 -10.43
N PRO A 1042 -23.10 -7.98 -9.15
CA PRO A 1042 -24.25 -7.19 -8.80
C PRO A 1042 -24.08 -5.76 -9.32
N ILE A 1043 -25.16 -5.18 -9.84
CA ILE A 1043 -25.19 -3.83 -10.40
C ILE A 1043 -25.88 -2.90 -9.41
N ILE A 1044 -25.10 -2.00 -8.80
CA ILE A 1044 -25.62 -0.95 -7.93
C ILE A 1044 -26.25 0.15 -8.80
N THR A 1045 -27.49 0.52 -8.49
CA THR A 1045 -28.21 1.65 -9.07
C THR A 1045 -28.49 2.68 -7.97
N MET A 1046 -27.87 3.85 -8.05
CA MET A 1046 -28.07 4.91 -7.06
C MET A 1046 -29.49 5.49 -7.14
N ASN A 1047 -30.14 5.70 -6.00
CA ASN A 1047 -31.46 6.34 -5.93
C ASN A 1047 -31.28 7.84 -5.70
N GLY A 1048 -31.76 8.69 -6.60
CA GLY A 1048 -31.61 10.16 -6.50
C GLY A 1048 -30.33 10.69 -7.16
N SER A 1049 -29.97 11.94 -6.87
CA SER A 1049 -28.86 12.63 -7.55
C SER A 1049 -27.47 12.10 -7.18
N GLU A 1050 -26.56 12.05 -8.15
CA GLU A 1050 -25.15 11.67 -7.97
C GLU A 1050 -24.38 12.71 -7.15
N VAL A 1051 -24.71 14.00 -7.34
CA VAL A 1051 -24.25 15.12 -6.51
C VAL A 1051 -25.45 15.73 -5.79
N VAL A 1052 -25.30 16.04 -4.51
CA VAL A 1052 -26.28 16.78 -3.70
C VAL A 1052 -25.62 18.01 -3.10
N GLU A 1053 -26.14 19.20 -3.41
CA GLU A 1053 -25.69 20.48 -2.85
C GLU A 1053 -26.64 20.94 -1.74
N LEU A 1054 -26.09 21.46 -0.66
CA LEU A 1054 -26.78 21.88 0.58
C LEU A 1054 -26.19 23.20 1.10
N GLU A 1055 -26.93 23.97 1.91
CA GLU A 1055 -26.36 25.03 2.73
C GLU A 1055 -25.99 24.50 4.14
N VAL A 1056 -25.04 25.15 4.81
CA VAL A 1056 -24.74 24.87 6.22
C VAL A 1056 -26.01 24.93 7.09
N GLY A 1057 -26.27 23.82 7.79
CA GLY A 1057 -27.42 23.60 8.67
C GLY A 1057 -28.60 22.85 8.02
N ASP A 1058 -28.57 22.55 6.72
CA ASP A 1058 -29.68 21.83 6.08
C ASP A 1058 -29.78 20.36 6.55
N PRO A 1059 -31.00 19.81 6.70
CA PRO A 1059 -31.21 18.44 7.13
C PRO A 1059 -31.00 17.45 5.96
N TYR A 1060 -29.84 16.78 5.95
CA TYR A 1060 -29.57 15.72 4.98
C TYR A 1060 -30.07 14.34 5.45
N VAL A 1061 -30.68 13.61 4.53
CA VAL A 1061 -30.95 12.17 4.64
C VAL A 1061 -30.57 11.56 3.30
N ASP A 1062 -29.73 10.54 3.32
CA ASP A 1062 -29.33 9.87 2.10
C ASP A 1062 -30.49 9.07 1.47
N ALA A 1063 -30.57 9.08 0.14
CA ALA A 1063 -31.62 8.39 -0.62
C ALA A 1063 -31.29 6.93 -0.96
N GLY A 1064 -30.06 6.49 -0.67
CA GLY A 1064 -29.58 5.13 -0.84
C GLY A 1064 -29.27 4.73 -2.28
N ALA A 1065 -29.11 3.42 -2.45
CA ALA A 1065 -29.02 2.74 -3.72
C ALA A 1065 -29.81 1.41 -3.67
N THR A 1066 -30.09 0.83 -4.82
CA THR A 1066 -30.56 -0.56 -4.98
C THR A 1066 -29.48 -1.38 -5.66
N ALA A 1067 -29.51 -2.70 -5.52
CA ALA A 1067 -28.58 -3.60 -6.21
C ALA A 1067 -29.29 -4.84 -6.74
N GLU A 1068 -29.19 -5.08 -8.05
CA GLU A 1068 -29.67 -6.30 -8.71
C GLU A 1068 -28.50 -7.11 -9.27
N ASP A 1069 -28.49 -8.42 -8.99
CA ASP A 1069 -27.68 -9.41 -9.71
C ASP A 1069 -28.56 -10.27 -10.63
N ASP A 1070 -28.01 -10.71 -11.76
CA ASP A 1070 -28.75 -11.44 -12.81
C ASP A 1070 -28.76 -12.98 -12.66
N ARG A 1071 -28.35 -13.52 -11.49
CA ARG A 1071 -28.74 -14.86 -10.98
C ARG A 1071 -29.23 -14.85 -9.53
N ASP A 1072 -28.63 -14.06 -8.65
CA ASP A 1072 -28.99 -14.01 -7.22
C ASP A 1072 -30.19 -13.09 -6.93
N GLY A 1073 -30.50 -12.14 -7.83
CA GLY A 1073 -31.69 -11.27 -7.77
C GLY A 1073 -31.44 -9.95 -7.03
N ASP A 1074 -32.46 -9.43 -6.35
CA ASP A 1074 -32.33 -8.23 -5.52
C ASP A 1074 -31.42 -8.53 -4.30
N VAL A 1075 -30.31 -7.82 -4.22
CA VAL A 1075 -29.31 -7.90 -3.13
C VAL A 1075 -29.16 -6.56 -2.39
N THR A 1076 -30.13 -5.66 -2.53
CA THR A 1076 -30.13 -4.31 -1.93
C THR A 1076 -29.87 -4.31 -0.42
N ASP A 1077 -30.46 -5.25 0.33
CA ASP A 1077 -30.28 -5.37 1.78
C ASP A 1077 -28.83 -5.69 2.21
N ASN A 1078 -27.95 -6.09 1.27
CA ASN A 1078 -26.54 -6.40 1.52
C ASN A 1078 -25.59 -5.23 1.17
N ILE A 1079 -26.09 -4.06 0.74
CA ILE A 1079 -25.25 -2.91 0.38
C ILE A 1079 -24.52 -2.39 1.63
N ILE A 1080 -23.20 -2.39 1.55
CA ILE A 1080 -22.28 -1.75 2.50
C ILE A 1080 -22.16 -0.27 2.09
N VAL A 1081 -22.31 0.62 3.07
CA VAL A 1081 -22.22 2.08 2.88
C VAL A 1081 -21.08 2.64 3.73
N THR A 1082 -20.11 3.24 3.07
CA THR A 1082 -18.94 3.92 3.67
C THR A 1082 -19.04 5.41 3.33
N ILE A 1083 -18.92 6.30 4.31
CA ILE A 1083 -18.90 7.75 4.08
C ILE A 1083 -17.49 8.26 4.35
N LYS A 1084 -16.96 9.12 3.47
CA LYS A 1084 -15.65 9.76 3.62
C LYS A 1084 -15.75 11.27 3.60
N ASP A 1085 -14.89 11.92 4.37
CA ASP A 1085 -14.71 13.38 4.34
C ASP A 1085 -13.82 13.82 3.16
N GLN A 1086 -13.67 15.13 2.98
CA GLN A 1086 -12.81 15.76 1.96
C GLN A 1086 -11.30 15.48 2.15
N GLN A 1087 -10.87 14.98 3.32
CA GLN A 1087 -9.52 14.50 3.56
C GLN A 1087 -9.35 13.00 3.25
N GLY A 1088 -10.44 12.26 3.03
CA GLY A 1088 -10.47 10.82 2.73
C GLY A 1088 -10.66 9.89 3.94
N ASN A 1089 -10.85 10.44 5.15
CA ASN A 1089 -11.09 9.65 6.36
C ASN A 1089 -12.51 9.09 6.36
N GLU A 1090 -12.72 7.91 6.95
CA GLU A 1090 -14.05 7.31 7.09
C GLU A 1090 -14.83 7.93 8.26
N VAL A 1091 -16.07 8.32 8.01
CA VAL A 1091 -16.96 9.04 8.96
C VAL A 1091 -18.33 8.36 9.04
N ASN A 1092 -18.99 8.49 10.19
CA ASN A 1092 -20.26 7.79 10.46
C ASN A 1092 -21.51 8.45 9.84
N ALA A 1093 -21.38 9.68 9.34
CA ALA A 1093 -22.45 10.48 8.73
C ALA A 1093 -21.85 11.63 7.92
N VAL A 1094 -22.63 12.19 6.98
CA VAL A 1094 -22.37 13.51 6.40
C VAL A 1094 -22.67 14.57 7.47
N ASP A 1095 -21.73 15.45 7.78
CA ASP A 1095 -21.94 16.58 8.68
C ASP A 1095 -22.33 17.83 7.90
N THR A 1096 -23.58 18.27 8.04
CA THR A 1096 -24.07 19.50 7.40
C THR A 1096 -23.88 20.75 8.26
N SER A 1097 -23.29 20.64 9.46
CA SER A 1097 -23.06 21.78 10.35
C SER A 1097 -21.85 22.64 9.97
N SER A 1098 -21.00 22.16 9.06
CA SER A 1098 -19.81 22.85 8.55
C SER A 1098 -19.70 22.69 7.03
N PRO A 1099 -19.08 23.62 6.29
CA PRO A 1099 -18.85 23.47 4.85
C PRO A 1099 -17.86 22.34 4.54
N GLY A 1100 -18.06 21.65 3.41
CA GLY A 1100 -17.15 20.60 2.95
C GLY A 1100 -17.75 19.65 1.91
N GLU A 1101 -16.88 18.84 1.29
CA GLU A 1101 -17.28 17.72 0.44
C GLU A 1101 -17.28 16.40 1.23
N PHE A 1102 -18.32 15.59 1.07
CA PHE A 1102 -18.41 14.22 1.59
C PHE A 1102 -18.72 13.24 0.46
N ARG A 1103 -18.18 12.02 0.54
CA ARG A 1103 -18.38 10.97 -0.46
C ARG A 1103 -18.99 9.72 0.17
N ILE A 1104 -20.16 9.32 -0.30
CA ILE A 1104 -20.88 8.13 0.15
C ILE A 1104 -20.64 7.02 -0.88
N HIS A 1105 -19.84 6.05 -0.51
CA HIS A 1105 -19.47 4.87 -1.30
C HIS A 1105 -20.49 3.74 -1.03
N TYR A 1106 -21.05 3.18 -2.09
CA TYR A 1106 -21.93 2.01 -2.06
C TYR A 1106 -21.21 0.83 -2.68
N ASN A 1107 -21.10 -0.27 -1.93
CA ASN A 1107 -20.45 -1.50 -2.38
C ASN A 1107 -21.29 -2.71 -1.95
N VAL A 1108 -21.28 -3.80 -2.72
CA VAL A 1108 -22.05 -5.02 -2.39
C VAL A 1108 -21.42 -6.25 -3.02
N PHE A 1109 -21.62 -7.40 -2.40
CA PHE A 1109 -21.19 -8.71 -2.91
C PHE A 1109 -22.41 -9.60 -3.18
N ASP A 1110 -22.39 -10.38 -4.26
CA ASP A 1110 -23.37 -11.45 -4.48
C ASP A 1110 -23.12 -12.66 -3.54
N GLN A 1111 -23.95 -13.70 -3.60
CA GLN A 1111 -23.78 -14.91 -2.77
C GLN A 1111 -22.57 -15.75 -3.22
N SER A 1112 -22.03 -15.50 -4.41
CA SER A 1112 -20.78 -16.08 -4.92
C SER A 1112 -19.53 -15.26 -4.56
N ARG A 1113 -19.70 -14.11 -3.89
CA ARG A 1113 -18.70 -13.10 -3.50
C ARG A 1113 -18.06 -12.31 -4.65
N ASN A 1114 -18.75 -12.09 -5.77
CA ASN A 1114 -18.35 -11.08 -6.75
C ASN A 1114 -18.66 -9.67 -6.22
N PRO A 1115 -17.68 -8.74 -6.19
CA PRO A 1115 -17.94 -7.35 -5.85
C PRO A 1115 -18.68 -6.65 -7.00
N ALA A 1116 -19.58 -5.74 -6.64
CA ALA A 1116 -20.09 -4.72 -7.55
C ALA A 1116 -18.98 -3.82 -8.09
N GLU A 1117 -19.33 -3.04 -9.11
CA GLU A 1117 -18.60 -1.81 -9.41
C GLU A 1117 -19.04 -0.75 -8.38
N GLU A 1118 -18.10 -0.21 -7.61
CA GLU A 1118 -18.41 0.74 -6.54
C GLU A 1118 -19.01 2.03 -7.12
N VAL A 1119 -20.10 2.49 -6.51
CA VAL A 1119 -20.79 3.71 -6.91
C VAL A 1119 -20.62 4.74 -5.79
N THR A 1120 -20.33 5.99 -6.12
CA THR A 1120 -20.09 7.06 -5.14
C THR A 1120 -21.07 8.22 -5.35
N ARG A 1121 -21.76 8.65 -4.29
CA ARG A 1121 -22.49 9.93 -4.23
C ARG A 1121 -21.59 10.99 -3.62
N THR A 1122 -21.55 12.19 -4.19
CA THR A 1122 -20.94 13.36 -3.55
C THR A 1122 -22.02 14.22 -2.89
N VAL A 1123 -21.76 14.68 -1.67
CA VAL A 1123 -22.57 15.70 -0.97
C VAL A 1123 -21.69 16.90 -0.69
N ILE A 1124 -22.12 18.08 -1.13
CA ILE A 1124 -21.39 19.35 -1.00
C ILE A 1124 -22.18 20.25 -0.07
N VAL A 1125 -21.61 20.58 1.09
CA VAL A 1125 -22.17 21.54 2.03
C VAL A 1125 -21.49 22.88 1.78
N ASN A 1126 -22.25 23.84 1.24
CA ASN A 1126 -21.77 25.16 0.88
C ASN A 1126 -21.92 26.15 2.05
N GLU A 1127 -21.00 27.11 2.15
CA GLU A 1127 -21.16 28.25 3.05
C GLU A 1127 -22.46 29.00 2.77
N LYS A 1128 -23.15 29.40 3.84
CA LYS A 1128 -24.39 30.17 3.74
C LYS A 1128 -24.06 31.61 3.36
N GLU A 1129 -24.35 31.99 2.12
CA GLU A 1129 -24.05 33.35 1.62
C GLU A 1129 -24.70 34.43 2.51
N VAL A 1130 -23.85 35.22 3.18
CA VAL A 1130 -24.27 36.46 3.85
C VAL A 1130 -24.16 37.60 2.84
N PRO A 1131 -25.26 38.31 2.49
CA PRO A 1131 -25.20 39.41 1.55
C PRO A 1131 -24.28 40.53 2.05
N GLN A 1132 -23.27 40.91 1.25
CA GLN A 1132 -22.49 42.11 1.50
C GLN A 1132 -23.30 43.36 1.11
N GLU A 1133 -23.32 44.39 1.96
CA GLU A 1133 -23.96 45.67 1.61
C GLU A 1133 -23.23 46.35 0.45
N ASP A 1134 -23.94 46.68 -0.63
CA ASP A 1134 -23.44 47.54 -1.72
C ASP A 1134 -22.91 48.88 -1.13
N PRO A 1135 -21.60 49.21 -1.24
CA PRO A 1135 -21.06 50.43 -0.63
C PRO A 1135 -21.74 51.72 -1.12
N VAL A 1136 -22.28 52.48 -0.15
CA VAL A 1136 -22.88 53.81 -0.34
C VAL A 1136 -21.94 54.90 0.14
N THR A 1137 -21.65 55.87 -0.72
CA THR A 1137 -20.90 57.09 -0.40
C THR A 1137 -21.77 58.34 -0.56
N ILE A 1138 -21.59 59.31 0.34
CA ILE A 1138 -22.30 60.60 0.31
C ILE A 1138 -21.26 61.73 0.33
N GLU A 1139 -21.28 62.56 -0.71
CA GLU A 1139 -20.49 63.79 -0.83
C GLU A 1139 -21.43 65.00 -0.63
N VAL A 1140 -21.04 65.97 0.20
CA VAL A 1140 -21.82 67.20 0.46
C VAL A 1140 -20.94 68.42 0.16
N ASP A 1141 -21.35 69.22 -0.83
CA ASP A 1141 -20.73 70.49 -1.23
C ASP A 1141 -21.72 71.64 -1.02
N GLY A 1142 -21.70 72.18 0.20
CA GLY A 1142 -22.70 73.13 0.70
C GLY A 1142 -24.11 72.54 0.60
N TYR A 1143 -24.98 73.19 -0.18
CA TYR A 1143 -26.35 72.72 -0.42
C TYR A 1143 -26.46 71.58 -1.46
N ASN A 1144 -25.38 71.21 -2.15
CA ASN A 1144 -25.38 70.11 -3.11
C ASN A 1144 -25.02 68.80 -2.42
N VAL A 1145 -25.78 67.75 -2.66
CA VAL A 1145 -25.58 66.41 -2.11
C VAL A 1145 -25.51 65.41 -3.26
N LYS A 1146 -24.49 64.57 -3.23
CA LYS A 1146 -24.24 63.51 -4.21
C LYS A 1146 -24.15 62.19 -3.49
N ILE A 1147 -24.99 61.24 -3.88
CA ILE A 1147 -25.08 59.90 -3.27
C ILE A 1147 -24.75 58.89 -4.35
N THR A 1148 -23.66 58.15 -4.14
CA THR A 1148 -23.18 57.12 -5.05
C THR A 1148 -23.33 55.75 -4.38
N ILE A 1149 -23.82 54.78 -5.14
CA ILE A 1149 -23.97 53.38 -4.73
C ILE A 1149 -23.22 52.55 -5.76
N GLU A 1150 -22.33 51.67 -5.32
CA GLU A 1150 -21.56 50.77 -6.18
C GLU A 1150 -21.69 49.34 -5.67
N GLY A 1151 -21.98 48.38 -6.56
CA GLY A 1151 -22.24 47.00 -6.16
C GLY A 1151 -22.88 46.15 -7.26
N GLU A 1152 -22.63 44.85 -7.21
CA GLU A 1152 -23.10 43.87 -8.20
C GLU A 1152 -24.63 43.66 -8.13
N SER A 1153 -25.25 43.97 -6.99
CA SER A 1153 -26.69 43.78 -6.72
C SER A 1153 -27.60 44.72 -7.54
N LEU A 1154 -27.03 45.80 -8.10
CA LEU A 1154 -27.70 46.87 -8.85
C LEU A 1154 -28.09 46.46 -10.28
N LYS A 1155 -28.99 45.46 -10.43
CA LYS A 1155 -29.36 44.89 -11.75
C LYS A 1155 -30.63 45.48 -12.41
N HIS A 1156 -31.41 46.32 -11.72
CA HIS A 1156 -32.71 46.83 -12.23
C HIS A 1156 -32.93 48.34 -12.05
N SER A 1157 -33.45 48.77 -10.89
CA SER A 1157 -33.54 50.19 -10.51
C SER A 1157 -33.30 50.38 -9.02
N ALA A 1158 -32.91 51.59 -8.64
CA ALA A 1158 -32.76 52.03 -7.27
C ALA A 1158 -33.56 53.32 -7.05
N SER A 1159 -34.20 53.42 -5.89
CA SER A 1159 -34.91 54.61 -5.45
C SER A 1159 -34.24 55.25 -4.23
N LEU A 1160 -34.30 56.57 -4.15
CA LEU A 1160 -33.76 57.39 -3.08
C LEU A 1160 -34.87 58.29 -2.53
N ILE A 1161 -35.03 58.31 -1.21
CA ILE A 1161 -35.87 59.24 -0.46
C ILE A 1161 -34.96 60.00 0.51
N ILE A 1162 -35.06 61.32 0.56
CA ILE A 1162 -34.34 62.13 1.56
C ILE A 1162 -35.33 62.69 2.56
N ILE A 1163 -35.10 62.45 3.85
CA ILE A 1163 -35.94 62.91 4.97
C ILE A 1163 -35.13 63.83 5.87
N ASN A 1164 -35.68 65.01 6.19
CA ASN A 1164 -35.11 65.88 7.22
C ASN A 1164 -35.46 65.34 8.62
N LYS A 1165 -34.46 65.05 9.46
CA LYS A 1165 -34.67 64.42 10.77
C LYS A 1165 -35.44 65.30 11.76
N GLU A 1166 -35.21 66.61 11.74
CA GLU A 1166 -35.83 67.55 12.69
C GLU A 1166 -37.35 67.72 12.46
N THR A 1167 -37.82 67.57 11.22
CA THR A 1167 -39.21 67.83 10.83
C THR A 1167 -39.96 66.59 10.36
N GLY A 1168 -39.27 65.49 10.06
CA GLY A 1168 -39.84 64.28 9.45
C GLY A 1168 -40.31 64.47 7.99
N VAL A 1169 -40.03 65.64 7.38
CA VAL A 1169 -40.47 65.96 6.01
C VAL A 1169 -39.58 65.27 4.99
N LYS A 1170 -40.21 64.62 4.00
CA LYS A 1170 -39.53 64.12 2.80
C LYS A 1170 -39.25 65.30 1.87
N GLU A 1171 -37.97 65.62 1.67
CA GLU A 1171 -37.52 66.76 0.85
C GLU A 1171 -37.32 66.37 -0.63
N ASP A 1172 -36.98 65.10 -0.91
CA ASP A 1172 -36.82 64.58 -2.27
C ASP A 1172 -37.18 63.08 -2.36
N ILE A 1173 -37.65 62.64 -3.53
CA ILE A 1173 -37.93 61.25 -3.90
C ILE A 1173 -37.56 61.06 -5.38
N GLN A 1174 -36.68 60.11 -5.68
CA GLN A 1174 -36.21 59.81 -7.03
C GLN A 1174 -36.05 58.31 -7.28
N GLU A 1175 -36.07 57.94 -8.55
CA GLU A 1175 -35.71 56.61 -9.04
C GLU A 1175 -34.70 56.77 -10.19
N LYS A 1176 -33.69 55.88 -10.25
CA LYS A 1176 -32.70 55.81 -11.32
C LYS A 1176 -32.41 54.36 -11.70
N VAL A 1177 -32.10 54.17 -12.98
CA VAL A 1177 -31.55 52.91 -13.51
C VAL A 1177 -30.01 52.94 -13.37
N PRO A 1178 -29.36 51.84 -12.95
CA PRO A 1178 -27.91 51.73 -12.87
C PRO A 1178 -27.20 51.87 -14.23
N VAL A 1179 -25.92 52.23 -14.20
CA VAL A 1179 -25.03 52.26 -15.37
C VAL A 1179 -23.84 51.35 -15.07
N GLY A 1180 -23.98 50.07 -15.43
CA GLY A 1180 -23.17 49.01 -14.83
C GLY A 1180 -23.50 48.87 -13.33
N ASN A 1181 -22.52 48.41 -12.55
CA ASN A 1181 -22.63 48.19 -11.10
C ASN A 1181 -22.67 49.50 -10.29
N LYS A 1182 -23.25 50.59 -10.80
CA LYS A 1182 -23.19 51.93 -10.21
C LYS A 1182 -24.45 52.76 -10.42
N VAL A 1183 -24.92 53.41 -9.35
CA VAL A 1183 -25.98 54.44 -9.37
C VAL A 1183 -25.44 55.71 -8.73
N VAL A 1184 -25.75 56.88 -9.30
CA VAL A 1184 -25.38 58.19 -8.74
C VAL A 1184 -26.61 59.11 -8.72
N PHE A 1185 -26.99 59.60 -7.55
CA PHE A 1185 -27.97 60.68 -7.36
C PHE A 1185 -27.22 61.98 -7.07
N GLU A 1186 -27.68 63.10 -7.65
CA GLU A 1186 -27.12 64.44 -7.44
C GLU A 1186 -28.28 65.41 -7.27
N ARG A 1187 -28.31 66.16 -6.16
CA ARG A 1187 -29.38 67.08 -5.80
C ARG A 1187 -28.90 68.31 -5.04
N ARG A 1188 -29.77 69.32 -4.98
CA ARG A 1188 -29.55 70.53 -4.18
C ARG A 1188 -30.68 70.72 -3.17
N ILE A 1189 -30.39 70.50 -1.90
CA ILE A 1189 -31.33 70.65 -0.78
C ILE A 1189 -31.21 72.07 -0.25
N GLN A 1190 -32.31 72.83 -0.19
CA GLN A 1190 -32.28 74.27 0.10
C GLN A 1190 -32.46 74.60 1.59
N LYS A 1191 -32.04 73.70 2.47
CA LYS A 1191 -32.13 73.79 3.93
C LYS A 1191 -30.90 73.17 4.55
N LYS A 1192 -30.41 73.78 5.63
CA LYS A 1192 -29.43 73.18 6.54
C LYS A 1192 -30.12 72.29 7.58
N GLY A 1193 -29.36 71.42 8.23
CA GLY A 1193 -29.81 70.50 9.27
C GLY A 1193 -29.41 69.04 9.01
N GLU A 1194 -29.97 68.15 9.82
CA GLU A 1194 -29.74 66.70 9.74
C GLU A 1194 -30.72 66.01 8.78
N PHE A 1195 -30.22 65.09 7.96
CA PHE A 1195 -31.00 64.32 6.99
C PHE A 1195 -30.64 62.83 6.98
N THR A 1196 -31.61 62.00 6.58
CA THR A 1196 -31.40 60.57 6.28
C THR A 1196 -31.73 60.33 4.81
N ALA A 1197 -30.79 59.73 4.08
CA ALA A 1197 -31.02 59.14 2.78
C ALA A 1197 -31.48 57.69 2.97
N ILE A 1198 -32.73 57.40 2.62
CA ILE A 1198 -33.30 56.06 2.57
C ILE A 1198 -33.24 55.59 1.12
N ILE A 1199 -32.42 54.59 0.86
CA ILE A 1199 -32.17 53.99 -0.46
C ILE A 1199 -32.87 52.64 -0.51
N LYS A 1200 -33.54 52.32 -1.61
CA LYS A 1200 -34.13 50.99 -1.84
C LYS A 1200 -33.83 50.47 -3.24
N ALA A 1201 -33.20 49.30 -3.30
CA ALA A 1201 -32.95 48.55 -4.52
C ALA A 1201 -34.10 47.56 -4.80
N PHE A 1202 -34.50 47.44 -6.08
CA PHE A 1202 -35.66 46.62 -6.47
C PHE A 1202 -35.35 45.14 -6.76
N THR A 1203 -34.09 44.71 -6.65
CA THR A 1203 -33.64 43.32 -6.83
C THR A 1203 -33.94 42.44 -5.61
N ASN A 1204 -33.36 42.80 -4.46
CA ASN A 1204 -33.44 41.99 -3.24
C ASN A 1204 -34.47 42.56 -2.24
N GLY A 1205 -34.82 43.85 -2.37
CA GLY A 1205 -35.81 44.53 -1.53
C GLY A 1205 -35.22 45.31 -0.35
N ASP A 1206 -33.90 45.23 -0.16
CA ASP A 1206 -33.12 45.86 0.91
C ASP A 1206 -33.30 47.38 0.97
N ILE A 1207 -33.17 47.91 2.19
CA ILE A 1207 -33.31 49.32 2.50
C ILE A 1207 -32.05 49.78 3.24
N ILE A 1208 -31.23 50.59 2.58
CA ILE A 1208 -30.03 51.17 3.16
C ILE A 1208 -30.36 52.59 3.64
N GLU A 1209 -30.21 52.84 4.93
CA GLU A 1209 -30.34 54.18 5.51
C GLU A 1209 -28.95 54.74 5.85
N LYS A 1210 -28.61 55.92 5.31
CA LYS A 1210 -27.36 56.65 5.64
C LYS A 1210 -27.67 58.10 5.96
N ASP A 1211 -27.07 58.58 7.04
CA ASP A 1211 -27.27 59.94 7.53
C ASP A 1211 -26.24 60.92 6.99
N PHE A 1212 -26.63 62.18 6.81
CA PHE A 1212 -25.73 63.27 6.45
C PHE A 1212 -26.24 64.64 6.95
N SER A 1213 -25.31 65.55 7.21
CA SER A 1213 -25.58 66.90 7.69
C SER A 1213 -25.31 67.93 6.59
N ILE A 1214 -26.18 68.95 6.47
CA ILE A 1214 -25.86 70.18 5.73
C ILE A 1214 -25.68 71.29 6.75
N ASN A 1215 -24.45 71.76 6.95
CA ASN A 1215 -24.09 72.58 8.11
C ASN A 1215 -24.06 74.10 7.85
N GLU A 1216 -23.97 74.54 6.60
CA GLU A 1216 -23.95 75.96 6.20
C GLU A 1216 -25.00 76.28 5.12
#